data_AF-A0A0D9NMC3-F1
#
_entry.id   AF-A0A0D9NMC3-F1
#
_cell.length_a   1.000
_cell.length_b   1.000
_cell.length_c   1.000
_cell.angle_alpha   90.00
_cell.angle_beta   90.00
_cell.angle_gamma   90.00
#
_symmetry.space_group_name_H-M   'P 1'
#
loop_
_entity.id
_entity.type
_entity.pdbx_description
1 polymer ?
#
loop_
_entity_poly.entity_id
_entity_poly.type
_entity_poly.pdbx_seq_one_letter_code
_entity_poly.pdbx_strand_id
1 'polypeptide(L)'
;MRTTLALAAVLAGTVAQAASTLFWGGTIIAFDSDNESLRVIRNGSLLVVDDRIAAVHDDSQSPYNSVPADTVKIDVTGQIITPGFIDTHRHSWQTAYKTIGSNTTLLEYFSRYGEYAAASSYRPEDVYLGQLMGLYEALDGGVTTLLDHAHHTWSNATAYAGLNATVESGARVFWSYAFHNISSLNYTIPQQIPNFREIAESGIFDNTTTELGIAFDSWGPNPDVAEAEQIVHLAHQYNVSVVTTHCLSGPWGFNNLPEDVQRFDMLNGTIPVVFSHASFITAQGAELLRSTNQYISITPESEMHYGHTHPHSYMLQDQAALGVDTHFTYSGDILTQARLWLQSVRYYFSWGVLQDWGLPSRNPMSANQAFKLATRAGGLALRRPDLGVIQVGAKADLVVWNARKSLSMVGWTDPVAAVILHANAGDVLDVMTGPPSPSQSHDSPDQPVIRPGITVDTVCKGLGISRDVYTYLIKSYFSNMTTFTLFKPNGIEAKFALMRSPVEAEALVATIFAFSARFHSSDRDPSRIAECPTPSYFAAIASRRLQDALDSYEDTTPPFHLLQAMVLDVFYNIFKSLRSKSWRYLGQAIRLGYDLKLHLLDIHSVDSDGDKTDRDLERWSLLEERRRAWWALWELDVFASTIRRLPLAIDWTQNFTWLPAPDACWLQGVYKQSCFLAPDPGQRWKNMSRVVNTSAKAWLIVVTSLMHDAQQLVYNPLPVSESSSFQSKKDNLAIIANALYCTTSSMPRELVYEGQALDFDTKTRPRDINCRQFHADIYSIYLMTQLVHFMSDHHVVCAQMAAAARAHAANAPRAGDSPSWSNYMAAAENIVTIVRNSAHNHVRYVNPLFTNTLWFAAASQIACKLVGPSCRAEALAASNYDLLELTIQRCTSFWGSNDILKPRLDTIEAELRSLVAKNADKAADGDEALGRKDLGAAEDNLPPGPAPINGTSFHGSGLVGAQGVSMDAVQMPFVPLFPSGHDPNSLSEQIVFDDLEHFLPYGLDELWKL
;
A
#
# COMPACT_ATOMS: atom_id res chain seq x y z
N MET A 1 0.60 18.76 -3.08
CA MET A 1 -0.01 18.99 -1.76
C MET A 1 0.15 17.72 -0.93
N ARG A 2 0.36 17.83 0.39
CA ARG A 2 0.88 16.80 1.33
C ARG A 2 2.42 16.69 1.40
N THR A 3 3.04 17.83 1.72
CA THR A 3 4.37 17.96 2.34
C THR A 3 4.24 18.34 3.83
N THR A 4 3.04 18.26 4.41
CA THR A 4 2.72 18.84 5.72
C THR A 4 3.14 17.98 6.91
N LEU A 5 3.16 16.64 6.81
CA LEU A 5 3.53 15.78 7.95
C LEU A 5 5.03 15.78 8.31
N ALA A 6 5.92 15.87 7.32
CA ALA A 6 7.36 15.93 7.58
C ALA A 6 7.82 17.31 8.06
N LEU A 7 7.09 18.38 7.70
CA LEU A 7 7.36 19.73 8.21
C LEU A 7 6.75 19.94 9.60
N ALA A 8 5.59 19.32 9.89
CA ALA A 8 4.96 19.36 11.21
C ALA A 8 5.86 18.73 12.28
N ALA A 9 6.56 17.63 12.00
CA ALA A 9 7.49 17.01 12.97
C ALA A 9 8.75 17.87 13.23
N VAL A 10 9.26 18.58 12.21
CA VAL A 10 10.44 19.46 12.34
C VAL A 10 10.08 20.78 13.01
N LEU A 11 8.87 21.30 12.80
CA LEU A 11 8.34 22.48 13.51
C LEU A 11 7.89 22.15 14.94
N ALA A 12 7.20 21.03 15.16
CA ALA A 12 6.78 20.57 16.49
C ALA A 12 7.98 20.33 17.42
N GLY A 13 9.09 19.77 16.90
CA GLY A 13 10.33 19.62 17.65
C GLY A 13 11.02 20.95 18.02
N THR A 14 10.84 22.01 17.22
CA THR A 14 11.38 23.35 17.53
C THR A 14 10.46 24.19 18.41
N VAL A 15 9.14 23.96 18.38
CA VAL A 15 8.14 24.67 19.18
C VAL A 15 8.05 24.10 20.60
N ALA A 16 8.25 22.79 20.79
CA ALA A 16 8.27 22.14 22.10
C ALA A 16 9.44 22.56 23.02
N GLN A 17 10.44 23.29 22.48
CA GLN A 17 11.61 23.77 23.22
C GLN A 17 11.61 25.29 23.45
N ALA A 18 10.66 26.04 22.87
CA ALA A 18 10.63 27.50 22.91
C ALA A 18 9.69 28.02 24.00
N ALA A 19 10.18 28.89 24.89
CA ALA A 19 9.39 29.50 25.97
C ALA A 19 8.25 30.41 25.46
N SER A 20 8.25 30.80 24.18
CA SER A 20 7.18 31.61 23.58
C SER A 20 7.12 31.48 22.05
N THR A 21 5.89 31.59 21.50
CA THR A 21 5.60 31.53 20.07
C THR A 21 4.68 32.70 19.66
N LEU A 22 5.03 33.43 18.60
CA LEU A 22 4.23 34.53 18.04
C LEU A 22 3.75 34.16 16.63
N PHE A 23 2.43 34.04 16.47
CA PHE A 23 1.78 33.98 15.16
C PHE A 23 1.47 35.40 14.68
N TRP A 24 1.81 35.76 13.44
CA TRP A 24 1.56 37.10 12.91
C TRP A 24 1.00 37.10 11.48
N GLY A 25 0.20 38.12 11.16
CA GLY A 25 -0.38 38.36 9.82
C GLY A 25 -1.67 37.58 9.52
N GLY A 26 -2.12 36.74 10.44
CA GLY A 26 -3.30 35.88 10.26
C GLY A 26 -4.63 36.59 10.54
N THR A 27 -5.73 35.96 10.12
CA THR A 27 -7.06 36.35 10.60
C THR A 27 -7.44 35.48 11.79
N ILE A 28 -7.65 36.10 12.95
CA ILE A 28 -7.89 35.41 14.21
C ILE A 28 -9.39 35.49 14.53
N ILE A 29 -10.02 34.33 14.77
CA ILE A 29 -11.38 34.27 15.31
C ILE A 29 -11.29 34.23 16.84
N ALA A 30 -11.20 35.41 17.44
CA ALA A 30 -11.11 35.60 18.88
C ALA A 30 -12.48 35.56 19.57
N PHE A 31 -12.46 35.51 20.90
CA PHE A 31 -13.67 35.56 21.72
C PHE A 31 -13.70 36.84 22.57
N ASP A 32 -14.85 37.48 22.62
CA ASP A 32 -15.15 38.62 23.48
C ASP A 32 -16.11 38.14 24.59
N SER A 33 -15.58 37.97 25.80
CA SER A 33 -16.35 37.51 26.96
C SER A 33 -17.39 38.53 27.42
N ASP A 34 -17.14 39.83 27.26
CA ASP A 34 -18.06 40.85 27.77
C ASP A 34 -19.38 40.82 27.00
N ASN A 35 -19.30 40.52 25.70
CA ASN A 35 -20.44 40.43 24.81
C ASN A 35 -20.86 38.98 24.47
N GLU A 36 -20.19 37.97 25.04
CA GLU A 36 -20.36 36.55 24.72
C GLU A 36 -20.39 36.30 23.19
N SER A 37 -19.46 36.92 22.45
CA SER A 37 -19.51 36.99 20.98
C SER A 37 -18.16 36.72 20.30
N LEU A 38 -18.20 36.38 19.01
CA LEU A 38 -16.98 36.17 18.21
C LEU A 38 -16.42 37.52 17.75
N ARG A 39 -15.12 37.72 17.92
CA ARG A 39 -14.38 38.91 17.50
C ARG A 39 -13.38 38.55 16.40
N VAL A 40 -13.66 38.97 15.17
CA VAL A 40 -12.76 38.72 14.03
C VAL A 40 -11.69 39.80 13.95
N ILE A 41 -10.44 39.40 14.11
CA ILE A 41 -9.28 40.28 14.03
C ILE A 41 -8.55 39.98 12.73
N ARG A 42 -8.53 40.94 11.81
CA ARG A 42 -7.85 40.79 10.52
C ARG A 42 -6.40 41.25 10.64
N ASN A 43 -5.49 40.51 10.01
CA ASN A 43 -4.05 40.82 10.03
C ASN A 43 -3.50 40.97 11.45
N GLY A 44 -4.03 40.16 12.37
CA GLY A 44 -3.71 40.19 13.78
C GLY A 44 -2.44 39.42 14.11
N SER A 45 -2.00 39.54 15.37
CA SER A 45 -0.92 38.73 15.94
C SER A 45 -1.34 38.10 17.26
N LEU A 46 -0.90 36.87 17.50
CA LEU A 46 -1.23 36.06 18.67
C LEU A 46 0.07 35.60 19.33
N LEU A 47 0.32 36.01 20.57
CA LEU A 47 1.47 35.59 21.36
C LEU A 47 1.04 34.48 22.34
N VAL A 48 1.73 33.35 22.26
CA VAL A 48 1.67 32.25 23.20
C VAL A 48 2.95 32.26 24.03
N VAL A 49 2.80 32.18 25.35
CA VAL A 49 3.91 32.01 26.31
C VAL A 49 3.57 30.79 27.14
N ASP A 50 4.52 29.86 27.23
CA ASP A 50 4.31 28.53 27.80
C ASP A 50 3.10 27.82 27.15
N ASP A 51 1.99 27.67 27.89
CA ASP A 51 0.77 27.00 27.46
C ASP A 51 -0.45 27.94 27.33
N ARG A 52 -0.23 29.25 27.40
CA ARG A 52 -1.31 30.25 27.43
C ARG A 52 -1.16 31.34 26.39
N ILE A 53 -2.31 31.85 25.97
CA ILE A 53 -2.41 33.04 25.13
C ILE A 53 -2.07 34.26 25.99
N ALA A 54 -0.89 34.85 25.75
CA ALA A 54 -0.41 36.00 26.50
C ALA A 54 -0.93 37.32 25.92
N ALA A 55 -1.10 37.40 24.59
CA ALA A 55 -1.61 38.61 23.94
C ALA A 55 -2.30 38.31 22.60
N VAL A 56 -3.31 39.12 22.28
CA VAL A 56 -3.97 39.15 20.96
C VAL A 56 -3.97 40.61 20.49
N HIS A 57 -3.33 40.89 19.35
CA HIS A 57 -3.12 42.24 18.84
C HIS A 57 -3.92 42.52 17.57
N ASP A 58 -4.55 43.71 17.52
CA ASP A 58 -5.49 44.10 16.47
C ASP A 58 -4.86 44.87 15.27
N ASP A 59 -3.57 45.22 15.31
CA ASP A 59 -2.92 45.97 14.20
C ASP A 59 -1.42 45.63 14.00
N SER A 60 -0.97 45.87 12.78
CA SER A 60 0.35 45.69 12.17
C SER A 60 1.50 46.54 12.74
N GLN A 61 1.27 47.37 13.77
CA GLN A 61 2.33 48.13 14.43
C GLN A 61 3.09 47.25 15.42
N SER A 62 4.11 46.57 14.89
CA SER A 62 5.26 45.96 15.57
C SER A 62 4.99 45.35 16.97
N PRO A 63 4.44 44.13 17.04
CA PRO A 63 4.48 43.31 18.27
C PRO A 63 5.92 43.00 18.72
N TYR A 64 6.95 43.35 17.94
CA TYR A 64 8.35 43.03 18.20
C TYR A 64 8.99 43.77 19.37
N ASN A 65 8.38 44.83 19.89
CA ASN A 65 8.98 45.64 20.96
C ASN A 65 8.72 45.09 22.36
N SER A 66 7.85 44.07 22.52
CA SER A 66 7.45 43.52 23.82
C SER A 66 7.26 42.00 23.82
N VAL A 67 7.95 41.28 22.93
CA VAL A 67 8.00 39.80 22.98
C VAL A 67 9.20 39.34 23.80
N PRO A 68 9.10 38.22 24.54
CA PRO A 68 10.25 37.62 25.22
C PRO A 68 11.46 37.39 24.29
N ALA A 69 12.66 37.29 24.87
CA ALA A 69 13.82 36.84 24.12
C ALA A 69 13.57 35.41 23.60
N ASP A 70 14.09 35.10 22.41
CA ASP A 70 14.00 33.77 21.77
C ASP A 70 12.57 33.31 21.36
N THR A 71 11.61 34.24 21.25
CA THR A 71 10.26 33.93 20.70
C THR A 71 10.34 33.40 19.27
N VAL A 72 9.77 32.21 19.04
CA VAL A 72 9.59 31.62 17.71
C VAL A 72 8.51 32.41 16.97
N LYS A 73 8.83 32.94 15.79
CA LYS A 73 7.90 33.77 15.00
C LYS A 73 7.39 32.96 13.81
N ILE A 74 6.08 32.78 13.73
CA ILE A 74 5.41 32.02 12.68
C ILE A 74 4.57 32.98 11.83
N ASP A 75 4.93 33.09 10.55
CA ASP A 75 4.15 33.86 9.56
C ASP A 75 2.91 33.06 9.14
N VAL A 76 1.74 33.57 9.51
CA VAL A 76 0.43 33.01 9.15
C VAL A 76 -0.35 33.99 8.26
N THR A 77 0.36 34.84 7.50
CA THR A 77 -0.24 35.81 6.60
C THR A 77 -1.17 35.15 5.58
N GLY A 78 -2.43 35.60 5.58
CA GLY A 78 -3.50 35.08 4.73
C GLY A 78 -4.13 33.77 5.20
N GLN A 79 -3.69 33.23 6.33
CA GLN A 79 -4.31 32.07 6.99
C GLN A 79 -5.38 32.51 7.99
N ILE A 80 -6.20 31.57 8.46
CA ILE A 80 -7.18 31.78 9.54
C ILE A 80 -6.71 31.01 10.78
N ILE A 81 -6.80 31.60 11.97
CA ILE A 81 -6.55 30.95 13.26
C ILE A 81 -7.86 30.86 14.03
N THR A 82 -8.19 29.68 14.53
CA THR A 82 -9.34 29.41 15.39
C THR A 82 -8.90 28.76 16.70
N PRO A 83 -9.72 28.81 17.77
CA PRO A 83 -9.57 27.83 18.84
C PRO A 83 -9.62 26.42 18.25
N GLY A 84 -8.95 25.48 18.89
CA GLY A 84 -9.12 24.07 18.55
C GLY A 84 -10.53 23.58 18.85
N PHE A 85 -10.98 22.62 18.06
CA PHE A 85 -12.29 22.01 18.27
C PHE A 85 -12.28 21.14 19.52
N ILE A 86 -13.45 21.05 20.16
CA ILE A 86 -13.66 20.26 21.35
C ILE A 86 -14.67 19.17 21.01
N ASP A 87 -14.23 17.91 21.13
CA ASP A 87 -15.06 16.72 20.93
C ASP A 87 -15.56 16.23 22.28
N THR A 88 -16.82 16.52 22.60
CA THR A 88 -17.39 16.21 23.92
C THR A 88 -17.90 14.78 24.05
N HIS A 89 -17.74 13.91 23.05
CA HIS A 89 -18.06 12.50 23.19
C HIS A 89 -17.39 11.67 22.09
N ARG A 90 -16.51 10.75 22.50
CA ARG A 90 -15.83 9.83 21.58
C ARG A 90 -15.55 8.47 22.22
N HIS A 91 -15.49 7.44 21.38
CA HIS A 91 -14.96 6.12 21.71
C HIS A 91 -13.67 5.86 20.94
N SER A 92 -12.54 6.34 21.45
CA SER A 92 -11.31 6.42 20.64
C SER A 92 -10.74 5.05 20.28
N TRP A 93 -10.76 4.07 21.19
CA TRP A 93 -10.30 2.70 20.93
C TRP A 93 -10.98 1.99 19.74
N GLN A 94 -12.19 2.42 19.34
CA GLN A 94 -12.94 1.79 18.25
C GLN A 94 -12.37 2.09 16.87
N THR A 95 -11.33 2.93 16.73
CA THR A 95 -10.65 3.17 15.45
C THR A 95 -10.26 1.87 14.73
N ALA A 96 -9.94 0.82 15.49
CA ALA A 96 -9.61 -0.50 14.94
C ALA A 96 -10.75 -1.14 14.11
N TYR A 97 -12.00 -0.71 14.28
CA TYR A 97 -13.14 -1.21 13.49
C TYR A 97 -13.36 -0.48 12.17
N LYS A 98 -12.51 0.48 11.79
CA LYS A 98 -12.73 1.30 10.59
C LYS A 98 -13.00 0.45 9.36
N THR A 99 -14.04 0.85 8.62
CA THR A 99 -14.53 0.21 7.39
C THR A 99 -15.23 -1.15 7.53
N ILE A 100 -15.36 -1.70 8.76
CA ILE A 100 -16.00 -3.01 8.99
C ILE A 100 -17.52 -2.89 9.15
N GLY A 101 -18.02 -1.77 9.71
CA GLY A 101 -19.43 -1.57 10.08
C GLY A 101 -20.15 -0.46 9.33
N SER A 102 -19.87 -0.21 8.06
CA SER A 102 -20.37 0.98 7.34
C SER A 102 -21.90 1.12 7.19
N ASN A 103 -22.68 0.07 7.43
CA ASN A 103 -24.14 0.07 7.32
C ASN A 103 -24.80 -0.43 8.61
N THR A 104 -24.28 -0.01 9.76
CA THR A 104 -24.64 -0.58 11.06
C THR A 104 -25.74 0.26 11.73
N THR A 105 -26.82 -0.40 12.14
CA THR A 105 -27.85 0.23 13.00
C THR A 105 -27.46 0.20 14.48
N LEU A 106 -28.08 1.03 15.34
CA LEU A 106 -27.73 1.05 16.77
C LEU A 106 -27.87 -0.33 17.44
N LEU A 107 -28.91 -1.08 17.07
CA LEU A 107 -29.14 -2.43 17.60
C LEU A 107 -28.04 -3.41 17.17
N GLU A 108 -27.61 -3.33 15.90
CA GLU A 108 -26.49 -4.14 15.41
C GLU A 108 -25.18 -3.74 16.07
N TYR A 109 -24.96 -2.45 16.30
CA TYR A 109 -23.78 -1.94 17.01
C TYR A 109 -23.62 -2.60 18.37
N PHE A 110 -24.65 -2.57 19.22
CA PHE A 110 -24.59 -3.22 20.54
C PHE A 110 -24.27 -4.72 20.44
N SER A 111 -24.81 -5.40 19.42
CA SER A 111 -24.62 -6.84 19.27
C SER A 111 -23.26 -7.25 18.69
N ARG A 112 -22.56 -6.36 17.98
CA ARG A 112 -21.37 -6.72 17.17
C ARG A 112 -20.11 -5.92 17.50
N TYR A 113 -20.25 -4.66 17.87
CA TYR A 113 -19.12 -3.71 17.92
C TYR A 113 -19.04 -2.91 19.23
N GLY A 114 -20.14 -2.83 19.98
CA GLY A 114 -20.16 -2.23 21.30
C GLY A 114 -19.22 -2.93 22.28
N GLU A 115 -19.01 -2.30 23.42
CA GLU A 115 -18.06 -2.73 24.45
C GLU A 115 -18.25 -4.17 24.90
N TYR A 116 -19.50 -4.62 25.08
CA TYR A 116 -19.79 -6.00 25.51
C TYR A 116 -19.45 -7.04 24.45
N ALA A 117 -19.60 -6.71 23.17
CA ALA A 117 -19.23 -7.58 22.06
C ALA A 117 -17.70 -7.64 21.88
N ALA A 118 -17.05 -6.49 22.01
CA ALA A 118 -15.60 -6.35 21.83
C ALA A 118 -14.77 -6.96 22.98
N ALA A 119 -15.28 -6.93 24.22
CA ALA A 119 -14.53 -7.27 25.43
C ALA A 119 -13.78 -8.60 25.38
N SER A 120 -14.35 -9.63 24.76
CA SER A 120 -13.73 -10.96 24.65
C SER A 120 -12.77 -11.12 23.46
N SER A 121 -12.78 -10.17 22.53
CA SER A 121 -12.04 -10.24 21.27
C SER A 121 -10.81 -9.33 21.24
N TYR A 122 -10.81 -8.23 21.99
CA TYR A 122 -9.73 -7.26 22.02
C TYR A 122 -8.65 -7.63 23.02
N ARG A 123 -7.40 -7.50 22.60
CA ARG A 123 -6.22 -7.52 23.47
C ARG A 123 -5.88 -6.11 23.92
N PRO A 124 -5.12 -5.93 25.03
CA PRO A 124 -4.61 -4.62 25.44
C PRO A 124 -3.88 -3.88 24.31
N GLU A 125 -3.13 -4.58 23.47
CA GLU A 125 -2.41 -4.00 22.33
C GLU A 125 -3.36 -3.41 21.29
N ASP A 126 -4.46 -4.09 20.99
CA ASP A 126 -5.49 -3.62 20.06
C ASP A 126 -6.15 -2.33 20.58
N VAL A 127 -6.42 -2.29 21.89
CA VAL A 127 -6.93 -1.10 22.58
C VAL A 127 -5.95 0.06 22.50
N TYR A 128 -4.66 -0.17 22.81
CA TYR A 128 -3.63 0.86 22.76
C TYR A 128 -3.50 1.46 21.35
N LEU A 129 -3.40 0.62 20.31
CA LEU A 129 -3.25 1.06 18.93
C LEU A 129 -4.51 1.77 18.42
N GLY A 130 -5.69 1.21 18.70
CA GLY A 130 -6.96 1.84 18.36
C GLY A 130 -7.10 3.21 19.01
N GLN A 131 -6.83 3.30 20.31
CA GLN A 131 -6.91 4.53 21.08
C GLN A 131 -5.94 5.59 20.54
N LEU A 132 -4.66 5.25 20.38
CA LEU A 132 -3.63 6.20 19.93
C LEU A 132 -3.93 6.72 18.52
N MET A 133 -4.32 5.83 17.60
CA MET A 133 -4.66 6.22 16.22
C MET A 133 -5.92 7.10 16.18
N GLY A 134 -6.93 6.81 16.98
CA GLY A 134 -8.14 7.62 17.09
C GLY A 134 -7.86 9.04 17.59
N LEU A 135 -6.96 9.18 18.55
CA LEU A 135 -6.52 10.48 19.08
C LEU A 135 -5.71 11.27 18.05
N TYR A 136 -4.81 10.62 17.31
CA TYR A 136 -4.07 11.29 16.22
C TYR A 136 -4.95 11.70 15.05
N GLU A 137 -5.96 10.91 14.70
CA GLU A 137 -6.96 11.34 13.72
C GLU A 137 -7.73 12.57 14.20
N ALA A 138 -8.13 12.61 15.47
CA ALA A 138 -8.82 13.77 16.03
C ALA A 138 -7.95 15.03 15.94
N LEU A 139 -6.67 14.93 16.32
CA LEU A 139 -5.69 16.02 16.20
C LEU A 139 -5.51 16.46 14.73
N ASP A 140 -5.37 15.53 13.79
CA ASP A 140 -5.28 15.84 12.34
C ASP A 140 -6.54 16.56 11.83
N GLY A 141 -7.70 16.26 12.42
CA GLY A 141 -8.98 16.94 12.19
C GLY A 141 -9.16 18.29 12.90
N GLY A 142 -8.15 18.78 13.62
CA GLY A 142 -8.20 20.05 14.37
C GLY A 142 -8.91 19.97 15.72
N VAL A 143 -9.13 18.77 16.26
CA VAL A 143 -9.66 18.56 17.61
C VAL A 143 -8.51 18.57 18.62
N THR A 144 -8.51 19.56 19.51
CA THR A 144 -7.46 19.72 20.53
C THR A 144 -7.86 19.20 21.90
N THR A 145 -9.16 19.05 22.16
CA THR A 145 -9.70 18.57 23.43
C THR A 145 -10.75 17.49 23.19
N LEU A 146 -10.66 16.39 23.94
CA LEU A 146 -11.57 15.27 23.83
C LEU A 146 -12.13 14.84 25.19
N LEU A 147 -13.41 14.51 25.23
CA LEU A 147 -14.02 13.71 26.29
C LEU A 147 -14.17 12.27 25.80
N ASP A 148 -13.25 11.42 26.25
CA ASP A 148 -13.20 10.02 25.85
C ASP A 148 -14.02 9.17 26.81
N HIS A 149 -15.06 8.53 26.27
CA HIS A 149 -15.87 7.58 27.01
C HIS A 149 -15.20 6.20 26.91
N ALA A 150 -14.26 5.95 27.83
CA ALA A 150 -13.30 4.86 27.79
C ALA A 150 -13.88 3.50 28.22
N HIS A 151 -14.91 3.02 27.53
CA HIS A 151 -15.56 1.71 27.76
C HIS A 151 -14.78 0.49 27.25
N HIS A 152 -13.46 0.61 27.09
CA HIS A 152 -12.53 -0.52 26.85
C HIS A 152 -11.85 -1.01 28.15
N THR A 153 -12.29 -0.51 29.31
CA THR A 153 -11.83 -0.85 30.66
C THR A 153 -12.27 -2.25 31.11
N TRP A 154 -12.09 -3.25 30.24
CA TRP A 154 -12.53 -4.63 30.45
C TRP A 154 -11.63 -5.47 31.36
N SER A 155 -10.45 -4.95 31.69
CA SER A 155 -9.46 -5.51 32.60
C SER A 155 -8.48 -4.40 33.00
N ASN A 156 -7.66 -4.63 34.03
CA ASN A 156 -6.59 -3.68 34.36
C ASN A 156 -5.66 -3.44 33.17
N ALA A 157 -5.34 -4.48 32.40
CA ALA A 157 -4.40 -4.39 31.28
C ALA A 157 -4.96 -3.54 30.13
N THR A 158 -6.22 -3.73 29.76
CA THR A 158 -6.87 -2.91 28.71
C THR A 158 -7.11 -1.47 29.17
N ALA A 159 -7.44 -1.25 30.46
CA ALA A 159 -7.55 0.09 31.02
C ALA A 159 -6.21 0.86 30.96
N TYR A 160 -5.11 0.25 31.39
CA TYR A 160 -3.78 0.86 31.28
C TYR A 160 -3.35 1.05 29.82
N ALA A 161 -3.70 0.13 28.93
CA ALA A 161 -3.37 0.26 27.51
C ALA A 161 -4.01 1.52 26.89
N GLY A 162 -5.31 1.73 27.07
CA GLY A 162 -5.96 2.93 26.55
C GLY A 162 -5.54 4.21 27.28
N LEU A 163 -5.29 4.15 28.59
CA LEU A 163 -4.76 5.30 29.33
C LEU A 163 -3.35 5.70 28.85
N ASN A 164 -2.44 4.74 28.70
CA ASN A 164 -1.08 4.99 28.21
C ASN A 164 -1.10 5.59 26.81
N ALA A 165 -1.89 5.01 25.89
CA ALA A 165 -2.10 5.58 24.56
C ALA A 165 -2.60 7.02 24.63
N THR A 166 -3.49 7.32 25.57
CA THR A 166 -4.04 8.66 25.78
C THR A 166 -2.98 9.65 26.24
N VAL A 167 -2.20 9.30 27.27
CA VAL A 167 -1.11 10.14 27.79
C VAL A 167 -0.02 10.36 26.73
N GLU A 168 0.39 9.30 26.03
CA GLU A 168 1.44 9.36 25.02
C GLU A 168 1.02 10.14 23.76
N SER A 169 -0.28 10.29 23.51
CA SER A 169 -0.78 11.07 22.37
C SER A 169 -0.42 12.56 22.45
N GLY A 170 -0.25 13.11 23.67
CA GLY A 170 -0.07 14.55 23.89
C GLY A 170 -1.32 15.41 23.62
N ALA A 171 -2.48 14.78 23.35
CA ALA A 171 -3.75 15.48 23.23
C ALA A 171 -4.29 15.88 24.61
N ARG A 172 -5.15 16.91 24.69
CA ARG A 172 -5.89 17.20 25.91
C ARG A 172 -7.09 16.26 25.99
N VAL A 173 -7.07 15.31 26.91
CA VAL A 173 -8.12 14.27 26.98
C VAL A 173 -8.65 14.14 28.40
N PHE A 174 -9.96 14.25 28.54
CA PHE A 174 -10.69 13.88 29.74
C PHE A 174 -11.01 12.38 29.61
N TRP A 175 -10.04 11.56 30.01
CA TRP A 175 -10.11 10.11 29.87
C TRP A 175 -11.03 9.55 30.96
N SER A 176 -12.26 9.18 30.56
CA SER A 176 -13.30 8.81 31.50
C SER A 176 -13.37 7.31 31.66
N TYR A 177 -12.74 6.80 32.73
CA TYR A 177 -12.74 5.37 33.06
C TYR A 177 -14.18 4.87 33.16
N ALA A 178 -14.56 3.89 32.33
CA ALA A 178 -15.91 3.37 32.34
C ALA A 178 -16.10 2.31 33.42
N PHE A 179 -17.14 2.50 34.24
CA PHE A 179 -17.63 1.50 35.17
C PHE A 179 -18.82 0.76 34.56
N HIS A 180 -18.68 -0.54 34.35
CA HIS A 180 -19.74 -1.37 33.79
C HIS A 180 -19.54 -2.86 34.10
N ASN A 181 -20.63 -3.63 34.20
CA ASN A 181 -20.54 -5.05 34.49
C ASN A 181 -20.34 -5.87 33.21
N ILE A 182 -19.18 -6.53 33.06
CA ILE A 182 -18.83 -7.31 31.86
C ILE A 182 -18.97 -8.80 32.17
N SER A 183 -20.18 -9.30 32.00
CA SER A 183 -20.53 -10.69 32.33
C SER A 183 -19.68 -11.73 31.61
N SER A 184 -19.25 -11.47 30.37
CA SER A 184 -18.45 -12.39 29.55
C SER A 184 -17.05 -12.64 30.11
N LEU A 185 -16.50 -11.70 30.88
CA LEU A 185 -15.17 -11.79 31.48
C LEU A 185 -15.22 -11.94 33.01
N ASN A 186 -16.41 -11.99 33.60
CA ASN A 186 -16.60 -11.94 35.05
C ASN A 186 -15.82 -10.77 35.70
N TYR A 187 -15.89 -9.60 35.06
CA TYR A 187 -15.27 -8.36 35.52
C TYR A 187 -16.36 -7.34 35.89
N THR A 188 -16.64 -7.23 37.18
CA THR A 188 -17.70 -6.40 37.75
C THR A 188 -17.19 -5.05 38.25
N ILE A 189 -18.10 -4.11 38.51
CA ILE A 189 -17.75 -2.80 39.08
C ILE A 189 -16.90 -2.92 40.35
N PRO A 190 -17.24 -3.75 41.36
CA PRO A 190 -16.38 -3.96 42.53
C PRO A 190 -14.93 -4.38 42.20
N GLN A 191 -14.70 -5.11 41.11
CA GLN A 191 -13.36 -5.52 40.67
C GLN A 191 -12.61 -4.42 39.92
N GLN A 192 -13.33 -3.47 39.30
CA GLN A 192 -12.76 -2.30 38.63
C GLN A 192 -12.28 -1.23 39.60
N ILE A 193 -12.92 -1.12 40.77
CA ILE A 193 -12.62 -0.07 41.76
C ILE A 193 -11.16 -0.07 42.21
N PRO A 194 -10.53 -1.20 42.59
CA PRO A 194 -9.10 -1.21 42.90
C PRO A 194 -8.22 -0.66 41.78
N ASN A 195 -8.52 -0.99 40.52
CA ASN A 195 -7.75 -0.50 39.38
C ASN A 195 -7.95 0.99 39.15
N PHE A 196 -9.18 1.49 39.26
CA PHE A 196 -9.46 2.93 39.20
C PHE A 196 -8.71 3.71 40.29
N ARG A 197 -8.71 3.22 41.54
CA ARG A 197 -7.97 3.86 42.64
C ARG A 197 -6.47 3.88 42.38
N GLU A 198 -5.92 2.76 41.91
CA GLU A 198 -4.51 2.64 41.55
C GLU A 198 -4.13 3.66 40.47
N ILE A 199 -4.94 3.77 39.40
CA ILE A 199 -4.73 4.75 38.33
C ILE A 199 -4.80 6.18 38.89
N ALA A 200 -5.81 6.49 39.70
CA ALA A 200 -5.99 7.81 40.29
C ALA A 200 -4.85 8.22 41.22
N GLU A 201 -4.19 7.26 41.87
CA GLU A 201 -3.10 7.46 42.83
C GLU A 201 -1.69 7.31 42.20
N SER A 202 -1.60 6.90 40.93
CA SER A 202 -0.34 6.53 40.27
C SER A 202 0.60 7.71 39.91
N GLY A 203 0.07 8.94 39.88
CA GLY A 203 0.78 10.11 39.35
C GLY A 203 0.90 10.13 37.82
N ILE A 204 0.26 9.20 37.08
CA ILE A 204 0.37 9.11 35.61
C ILE A 204 -0.15 10.36 34.88
N PHE A 205 -1.02 11.14 35.52
CA PHE A 205 -1.56 12.38 34.98
C PHE A 205 -0.64 13.59 35.23
N ASP A 206 0.37 13.45 36.10
CA ASP A 206 1.26 14.55 36.48
C ASP A 206 2.07 15.03 35.28
N ASN A 207 2.07 16.35 35.05
CA ASN A 207 2.70 16.97 33.88
C ASN A 207 2.21 16.37 32.55
N THR A 208 0.92 16.03 32.47
CA THR A 208 0.25 15.68 31.20
C THR A 208 -0.92 16.62 30.94
N THR A 209 -1.48 16.54 29.72
CA THR A 209 -2.75 17.20 29.36
C THR A 209 -3.96 16.29 29.53
N THR A 210 -3.75 15.08 30.07
CA THR A 210 -4.79 14.09 30.32
C THR A 210 -5.35 14.26 31.73
N GLU A 211 -6.67 14.29 31.85
CA GLU A 211 -7.40 14.45 33.11
C GLU A 211 -8.28 13.21 33.33
N LEU A 212 -8.35 12.74 34.59
CA LEU A 212 -9.19 11.59 34.95
C LEU A 212 -10.67 11.99 35.02
N GLY A 213 -11.52 11.26 34.30
CA GLY A 213 -12.97 11.32 34.38
C GLY A 213 -13.59 9.97 34.76
N ILE A 214 -14.92 9.93 34.82
CA ILE A 214 -15.70 8.69 35.01
C ILE A 214 -16.77 8.58 33.92
N ALA A 215 -16.89 7.40 33.32
CA ALA A 215 -17.99 7.04 32.45
C ALA A 215 -18.90 6.04 33.18
N PHE A 216 -20.20 6.30 33.24
CA PHE A 216 -21.16 5.41 33.91
C PHE A 216 -22.55 5.52 33.28
N ASP A 217 -23.13 4.37 32.87
CA ASP A 217 -24.36 4.30 32.07
C ASP A 217 -25.49 3.51 32.73
N SER A 218 -25.40 3.26 34.04
CA SER A 218 -26.37 2.46 34.79
C SER A 218 -27.13 3.29 35.83
N TRP A 219 -27.56 4.50 35.48
CA TRP A 219 -28.29 5.41 36.37
C TRP A 219 -29.80 5.13 36.43
N GLY A 220 -30.43 4.56 35.39
CA GLY A 220 -31.90 4.57 35.33
C GLY A 220 -32.59 3.56 34.43
N PRO A 221 -33.93 3.42 34.58
CA PRO A 221 -34.76 4.03 35.63
C PRO A 221 -34.73 3.25 36.95
N ASN A 222 -34.18 2.03 36.95
CA ASN A 222 -34.07 1.10 38.08
C ASN A 222 -32.60 0.66 38.25
N PRO A 223 -31.72 1.54 38.77
CA PRO A 223 -30.30 1.23 38.93
C PRO A 223 -30.05 0.26 40.10
N ASP A 224 -28.87 -0.35 40.13
CA ASP A 224 -28.31 -0.84 41.38
C ASP A 224 -27.85 0.39 42.20
N VAL A 225 -28.62 0.71 43.23
CA VAL A 225 -28.41 1.91 44.06
C VAL A 225 -27.05 1.87 44.74
N ALA A 226 -26.59 0.69 45.20
CA ALA A 226 -25.33 0.58 45.92
C ALA A 226 -24.14 0.81 44.98
N GLU A 227 -24.20 0.27 43.76
CA GLU A 227 -23.16 0.52 42.74
C GLU A 227 -23.14 2.01 42.36
N ALA A 228 -24.30 2.61 42.06
CA ALA A 228 -24.38 4.02 41.66
C ALA A 228 -23.88 4.97 42.78
N GLU A 229 -24.29 4.76 44.04
CA GLU A 229 -23.78 5.53 45.18
C GLU A 229 -22.26 5.37 45.36
N GLN A 230 -21.73 4.17 45.10
CA GLN A 230 -20.30 3.91 45.16
C GLN A 230 -19.52 4.67 44.07
N ILE A 231 -20.05 4.74 42.84
CA ILE A 231 -19.45 5.52 41.76
C ILE A 231 -19.49 7.02 42.07
N VAL A 232 -20.60 7.53 42.59
CA VAL A 232 -20.71 8.93 43.06
C VAL A 232 -19.69 9.22 44.15
N HIS A 233 -19.52 8.31 45.12
CA HIS A 233 -18.51 8.45 46.15
C HIS A 233 -17.10 8.53 45.56
N LEU A 234 -16.74 7.67 44.61
CA LEU A 234 -15.43 7.70 43.94
C LEU A 234 -15.21 8.99 43.15
N ALA A 235 -16.23 9.46 42.43
CA ALA A 235 -16.17 10.71 41.68
C ALA A 235 -15.81 11.89 42.58
N HIS A 236 -16.48 12.00 43.75
CA HIS A 236 -16.19 13.04 44.73
C HIS A 236 -14.89 12.81 45.50
N GLN A 237 -14.56 11.56 45.85
CA GLN A 237 -13.35 11.21 46.61
C GLN A 237 -12.09 11.62 45.84
N TYR A 238 -12.05 11.33 44.54
CA TYR A 238 -10.90 11.65 43.68
C TYR A 238 -11.06 12.97 42.92
N ASN A 239 -12.17 13.69 43.14
CA ASN A 239 -12.50 14.95 42.48
C ASN A 239 -12.25 14.89 40.97
N VAL A 240 -12.86 13.89 40.32
CA VAL A 240 -12.68 13.65 38.88
C VAL A 240 -13.14 14.86 38.07
N SER A 241 -12.52 15.04 36.91
CA SER A 241 -12.67 16.27 36.13
C SER A 241 -14.01 16.35 35.41
N VAL A 242 -14.63 15.20 35.12
CA VAL A 242 -15.93 15.09 34.46
C VAL A 242 -16.55 13.71 34.68
N VAL A 243 -17.87 13.65 34.68
CA VAL A 243 -18.65 12.42 34.51
C VAL A 243 -19.36 12.45 33.17
N THR A 244 -19.33 11.35 32.42
CA THR A 244 -20.05 11.21 31.15
C THR A 244 -21.00 10.02 31.18
N THR A 245 -22.15 10.15 30.54
CA THR A 245 -23.15 9.09 30.44
C THR A 245 -23.91 9.13 29.12
N HIS A 246 -24.28 7.98 28.56
CA HIS A 246 -25.15 7.88 27.39
C HIS A 246 -26.61 8.06 27.77
N CYS A 247 -27.31 8.99 27.14
CA CYS A 247 -28.72 9.28 27.38
C CYS A 247 -29.49 9.23 26.07
N LEU A 248 -30.38 8.23 25.91
CA LEU A 248 -31.20 8.11 24.70
C LEU A 248 -32.69 8.27 25.00
N SER A 249 -33.23 7.44 25.92
CA SER A 249 -34.64 7.31 26.25
C SER A 249 -35.56 7.01 25.05
N GLY A 250 -36.85 7.33 25.17
CA GLY A 250 -37.85 7.14 24.11
C GLY A 250 -37.96 5.68 23.65
N PRO A 251 -38.04 5.40 22.33
CA PRO A 251 -38.24 4.04 21.81
C PRO A 251 -37.05 3.10 22.08
N TRP A 252 -35.90 3.63 22.47
CA TRP A 252 -34.68 2.85 22.69
C TRP A 252 -34.56 2.30 24.11
N GLY A 253 -35.27 2.88 25.09
CA GLY A 253 -35.32 2.38 26.46
C GLY A 253 -34.00 2.47 27.25
N PHE A 254 -32.91 3.02 26.67
CA PHE A 254 -31.66 3.32 27.37
C PHE A 254 -31.81 4.63 28.16
N ASN A 255 -32.16 4.51 29.44
CA ASN A 255 -32.48 5.63 30.30
C ASN A 255 -31.28 5.96 31.21
N ASN A 256 -30.73 7.15 31.02
CA ASN A 256 -29.85 7.84 31.98
C ASN A 256 -30.21 9.32 31.90
N LEU A 257 -31.50 9.60 32.06
CA LEU A 257 -32.01 10.97 31.95
C LEU A 257 -31.40 11.82 33.06
N PRO A 258 -31.30 13.16 32.89
CA PRO A 258 -30.84 14.04 33.96
C PRO A 258 -31.56 13.79 35.29
N GLU A 259 -32.86 13.46 35.26
CA GLU A 259 -33.64 13.10 36.43
C GLU A 259 -33.16 11.83 37.13
N ASP A 260 -32.63 10.85 36.40
CA ASP A 260 -32.09 9.62 36.98
C ASP A 260 -30.76 9.91 37.70
N VAL A 261 -29.87 10.67 37.05
CA VAL A 261 -28.59 11.09 37.62
C VAL A 261 -28.78 11.99 38.86
N GLN A 262 -29.78 12.87 38.82
CA GLN A 262 -30.11 13.77 39.93
C GLN A 262 -30.58 13.05 41.20
N ARG A 263 -31.11 11.81 41.11
CA ARG A 263 -31.50 11.04 42.31
C ARG A 263 -30.33 10.78 43.24
N PHE A 264 -29.11 10.81 42.71
CA PHE A 264 -27.87 10.65 43.45
C PHE A 264 -27.15 11.99 43.73
N ASP A 265 -27.84 13.12 43.53
CA ASP A 265 -27.36 14.48 43.74
C ASP A 265 -26.10 14.88 42.92
N MET A 266 -25.82 14.14 41.85
CA MET A 266 -24.59 14.33 41.06
C MET A 266 -24.60 15.62 40.23
N LEU A 267 -25.77 16.20 39.90
CA LEU A 267 -25.83 17.39 39.03
C LEU A 267 -25.62 18.72 39.77
N ASN A 268 -25.88 18.78 41.08
CA ASN A 268 -25.72 19.99 41.88
C ASN A 268 -24.26 20.25 42.31
N GLY A 269 -23.36 19.31 42.03
CA GLY A 269 -21.97 19.35 42.45
C GLY A 269 -21.05 20.23 41.59
N THR A 270 -19.78 20.23 41.94
CA THR A 270 -18.70 20.93 41.21
C THR A 270 -18.19 20.15 39.99
N ILE A 271 -18.46 18.85 39.92
CA ILE A 271 -18.06 17.99 38.81
C ILE A 271 -19.07 18.15 37.67
N PRO A 272 -18.64 18.48 36.43
CA PRO A 272 -19.53 18.51 35.29
C PRO A 272 -20.01 17.11 34.90
N VAL A 273 -21.27 17.03 34.46
CA VAL A 273 -21.87 15.82 33.88
C VAL A 273 -22.26 16.10 32.44
N VAL A 274 -21.70 15.34 31.51
CA VAL A 274 -22.00 15.44 30.08
C VAL A 274 -22.86 14.26 29.63
N PHE A 275 -24.04 14.58 29.09
CA PHE A 275 -25.00 13.60 28.61
C PHE A 275 -24.84 13.40 27.10
N SER A 276 -24.39 12.23 26.69
CA SER A 276 -24.14 11.91 25.29
C SER A 276 -25.46 11.59 24.57
N HIS A 277 -25.62 12.17 23.37
CA HIS A 277 -26.81 12.15 22.51
C HIS A 277 -28.00 12.98 23.03
N ALA A 278 -28.63 12.54 24.12
CA ALA A 278 -29.87 13.11 24.66
C ALA A 278 -31.03 13.23 23.64
N SER A 279 -31.10 12.29 22.68
CA SER A 279 -32.03 12.32 21.54
C SER A 279 -33.51 12.50 21.93
N PHE A 280 -33.96 11.81 22.98
CA PHE A 280 -35.34 11.88 23.50
C PHE A 280 -35.40 12.42 24.92
N ILE A 281 -34.57 13.43 25.22
CA ILE A 281 -34.61 14.13 26.51
C ILE A 281 -35.99 14.71 26.82
N THR A 282 -36.38 14.65 28.08
CA THR A 282 -37.64 15.20 28.59
C THR A 282 -37.56 16.72 28.77
N ALA A 283 -38.71 17.40 28.81
CA ALA A 283 -38.76 18.82 29.15
C ALA A 283 -38.22 19.10 30.56
N GLN A 284 -38.48 18.19 31.51
CA GLN A 284 -37.95 18.27 32.87
C GLN A 284 -36.43 18.11 32.89
N GLY A 285 -35.87 17.14 32.15
CA GLY A 285 -34.43 16.97 32.00
C GLY A 285 -33.78 18.20 31.39
N ALA A 286 -34.38 18.78 30.34
CA ALA A 286 -33.93 20.02 29.73
C ALA A 286 -33.86 21.21 30.71
N GLU A 287 -34.86 21.36 31.59
CA GLU A 287 -34.86 22.40 32.63
C GLU A 287 -33.85 22.10 33.74
N LEU A 288 -33.64 20.83 34.05
CA LEU A 288 -32.63 20.41 35.02
C LEU A 288 -31.22 20.72 34.53
N LEU A 289 -30.90 20.44 33.27
CA LEU A 289 -29.63 20.81 32.65
C LEU A 289 -29.35 22.31 32.78
N ARG A 290 -30.34 23.16 32.52
CA ARG A 290 -30.20 24.63 32.66
C ARG A 290 -30.02 25.08 34.10
N SER A 291 -30.81 24.54 35.03
CA SER A 291 -30.76 24.94 36.44
C SER A 291 -29.50 24.44 37.16
N THR A 292 -28.90 23.35 36.68
CA THR A 292 -27.68 22.74 37.25
C THR A 292 -26.43 23.01 36.41
N ASN A 293 -26.55 23.75 35.30
CA ASN A 293 -25.48 24.07 34.36
C ASN A 293 -24.71 22.81 33.89
N GLN A 294 -25.47 21.88 33.30
CA GLN A 294 -25.00 20.61 32.75
C GLN A 294 -25.35 20.55 31.27
N TYR A 295 -24.54 19.82 30.50
CA TYR A 295 -24.55 19.91 29.04
C TYR A 295 -24.82 18.56 28.39
N ILE A 296 -25.37 18.60 27.18
CA ILE A 296 -25.44 17.44 26.28
C ILE A 296 -24.30 17.48 25.26
N SER A 297 -23.86 16.32 24.80
CA SER A 297 -23.00 16.15 23.64
C SER A 297 -23.83 15.62 22.47
N ILE A 298 -24.09 16.47 21.47
CA ILE A 298 -24.82 16.09 20.26
C ILE A 298 -23.83 15.48 19.29
N THR A 299 -24.18 14.33 18.70
CA THR A 299 -23.32 13.55 17.78
C THR A 299 -24.04 13.34 16.44
N PRO A 300 -24.11 14.39 15.60
CA PRO A 300 -25.06 14.47 14.49
C PRO A 300 -24.97 13.29 13.52
N GLU A 301 -23.77 12.93 13.07
CA GLU A 301 -23.58 11.85 12.11
C GLU A 301 -23.90 10.50 12.74
N SER A 302 -23.45 10.26 13.97
CA SER A 302 -23.79 9.04 14.72
C SER A 302 -25.29 8.85 14.85
N GLU A 303 -25.98 9.88 15.34
CA GLU A 303 -27.42 9.86 15.58
C GLU A 303 -28.22 9.59 14.31
N MET A 304 -27.79 10.16 13.18
CA MET A 304 -28.40 9.91 11.88
C MET A 304 -28.04 8.51 11.33
N HIS A 305 -26.79 8.08 11.48
CA HIS A 305 -26.28 6.82 10.95
C HIS A 305 -26.93 5.62 11.65
N TYR A 306 -26.89 5.58 12.98
CA TYR A 306 -27.41 4.48 13.77
C TYR A 306 -28.93 4.52 13.94
N GLY A 307 -29.57 5.60 13.46
CA GLY A 307 -31.02 5.70 13.34
C GLY A 307 -31.75 6.13 14.60
N HIS A 308 -31.04 6.53 15.67
CA HIS A 308 -31.69 7.04 16.87
C HIS A 308 -32.10 8.51 16.80
N THR A 309 -31.58 9.25 15.83
CA THR A 309 -31.96 10.63 15.48
C THR A 309 -31.78 11.63 16.63
N HIS A 310 -32.18 12.88 16.42
CA HIS A 310 -32.10 13.94 17.45
C HIS A 310 -33.20 15.00 17.26
N PRO A 311 -34.48 14.65 17.40
CA PRO A 311 -35.60 15.49 16.99
C PRO A 311 -35.69 16.85 17.70
N HIS A 312 -35.05 16.99 18.87
CA HIS A 312 -35.21 18.17 19.74
C HIS A 312 -33.89 18.78 20.24
N SER A 313 -32.72 18.28 19.82
CA SER A 313 -31.42 18.73 20.34
C SER A 313 -31.16 20.22 20.10
N TYR A 314 -31.69 20.78 19.01
CA TYR A 314 -31.59 22.22 18.70
C TYR A 314 -32.29 23.12 19.72
N MET A 315 -33.20 22.60 20.56
CA MET A 315 -33.86 23.36 21.62
C MET A 315 -32.97 23.55 22.86
N LEU A 316 -31.81 22.89 22.89
CA LEU A 316 -30.86 22.85 24.00
C LEU A 316 -29.50 23.44 23.63
N GLN A 317 -29.42 24.27 22.58
CA GLN A 317 -28.15 24.88 22.14
C GLN A 317 -27.42 25.67 23.24
N ASP A 318 -28.15 26.18 24.23
CA ASP A 318 -27.60 26.87 25.38
C ASP A 318 -26.93 25.94 26.40
N GLN A 319 -27.18 24.63 26.30
CA GLN A 319 -26.63 23.56 27.15
C GLN A 319 -26.17 22.37 26.29
N ALA A 320 -25.59 22.63 25.12
CA ALA A 320 -25.13 21.59 24.20
C ALA A 320 -23.75 21.88 23.63
N ALA A 321 -22.99 20.83 23.36
CA ALA A 321 -21.76 20.82 22.58
C ALA A 321 -21.81 19.73 21.51
N LEU A 322 -20.78 19.62 20.67
CA LEU A 322 -20.69 18.59 19.64
C LEU A 322 -19.69 17.50 20.02
N GLY A 323 -20.03 16.26 19.70
CA GLY A 323 -19.15 15.11 19.73
C GLY A 323 -19.15 14.35 18.40
N VAL A 324 -18.18 13.46 18.23
CA VAL A 324 -18.09 12.58 17.05
C VAL A 324 -18.68 11.20 17.32
N ASP A 325 -18.54 10.67 18.54
CA ASP A 325 -18.95 9.34 18.96
C ASP A 325 -18.13 8.19 18.30
N THR A 326 -18.80 7.25 17.63
CA THR A 326 -18.29 5.98 17.11
C THR A 326 -17.69 6.16 15.71
N HIS A 327 -16.64 6.99 15.64
CA HIS A 327 -15.96 7.45 14.41
C HIS A 327 -15.36 6.37 13.48
N PHE A 328 -15.57 5.08 13.74
CA PHE A 328 -15.12 4.01 12.85
C PHE A 328 -16.03 3.81 11.62
N THR A 329 -17.26 4.34 11.67
CA THR A 329 -18.26 4.25 10.59
C THR A 329 -18.27 5.47 9.67
N TYR A 330 -17.72 6.61 10.10
CA TYR A 330 -17.72 7.88 9.38
C TYR A 330 -16.48 8.74 9.70
N SER A 331 -16.43 9.99 9.23
CA SER A 331 -15.26 10.87 9.44
C SER A 331 -15.11 11.30 10.89
N GLY A 332 -13.86 11.30 11.38
CA GLY A 332 -13.52 11.62 12.77
C GLY A 332 -13.48 13.10 13.15
N ASP A 333 -13.98 14.02 12.31
CA ASP A 333 -13.79 15.47 12.44
C ASP A 333 -15.05 16.23 12.93
N ILE A 334 -14.87 17.11 13.92
CA ILE A 334 -15.94 17.95 14.49
C ILE A 334 -16.51 18.94 13.47
N LEU A 335 -15.71 19.36 12.48
CA LEU A 335 -16.17 20.29 11.45
C LEU A 335 -17.32 19.70 10.61
N THR A 336 -17.25 18.42 10.27
CA THR A 336 -18.33 17.69 9.60
C THR A 336 -19.55 17.57 10.51
N GLN A 337 -19.36 17.26 11.79
CA GLN A 337 -20.45 17.23 12.78
C GLN A 337 -21.18 18.58 12.87
N ALA A 338 -20.44 19.68 12.95
CA ALA A 338 -20.99 21.04 13.00
C ALA A 338 -21.82 21.39 11.76
N ARG A 339 -21.35 20.97 10.57
CA ARG A 339 -22.08 21.16 9.31
C ARG A 339 -23.36 20.34 9.27
N LEU A 340 -23.29 19.07 9.65
CA LEU A 340 -24.43 18.17 9.66
C LEU A 340 -25.52 18.68 10.61
N TRP A 341 -25.14 19.06 11.83
CA TRP A 341 -26.04 19.72 12.78
C TRP A 341 -26.67 20.99 12.18
N LEU A 342 -25.84 21.89 11.64
CA LEU A 342 -26.34 23.16 11.12
C LEU A 342 -27.35 22.96 9.99
N GLN A 343 -27.07 22.05 9.06
CA GLN A 343 -27.95 21.79 7.92
C GLN A 343 -29.19 20.99 8.32
N SER A 344 -29.09 20.04 9.26
CA SER A 344 -30.25 19.27 9.72
C SER A 344 -31.29 20.18 10.40
N VAL A 345 -30.83 21.09 11.26
CA VAL A 345 -31.71 22.06 11.95
C VAL A 345 -32.32 23.06 10.96
N ARG A 346 -31.52 23.56 10.02
CA ARG A 346 -32.01 24.44 8.94
C ARG A 346 -33.09 23.77 8.10
N TYR A 347 -32.86 22.52 7.73
CA TYR A 347 -33.80 21.72 6.98
C TYR A 347 -35.11 21.53 7.78
N TYR A 348 -35.02 21.13 9.05
CA TYR A 348 -36.20 20.90 9.90
C TYR A 348 -37.14 22.12 9.96
N PHE A 349 -36.60 23.31 10.27
CA PHE A 349 -37.42 24.53 10.34
C PHE A 349 -37.94 24.96 8.96
N SER A 350 -37.12 24.86 7.92
CA SER A 350 -37.55 25.21 6.55
C SER A 350 -38.65 24.27 6.06
N TRP A 351 -38.55 22.98 6.39
CA TRP A 351 -39.56 21.98 6.09
C TRP A 351 -40.89 22.31 6.75
N GLY A 352 -40.90 22.71 8.02
CA GLY A 352 -42.11 23.15 8.71
C GLY A 352 -42.80 24.33 8.01
N VAL A 353 -42.04 25.36 7.60
CA VAL A 353 -42.58 26.50 6.85
C VAL A 353 -43.17 26.08 5.50
N LEU A 354 -42.51 25.16 4.80
CA LEU A 354 -42.97 24.67 3.49
C LEU A 354 -44.22 23.78 3.61
N GLN A 355 -44.37 23.01 4.70
CA GLN A 355 -45.59 22.24 4.99
C GLN A 355 -46.82 23.16 5.14
N ASP A 356 -46.62 24.35 5.69
CA ASP A 356 -47.64 25.39 5.80
C ASP A 356 -47.79 26.24 4.52
N TRP A 357 -47.19 25.81 3.39
CA TRP A 357 -47.15 26.53 2.10
C TRP A 357 -46.54 27.94 2.19
N GLY A 358 -45.73 28.20 3.21
CA GLY A 358 -44.96 29.42 3.37
C GLY A 358 -43.61 29.37 2.64
N LEU A 359 -43.00 30.53 2.43
CA LEU A 359 -41.63 30.64 1.92
C LEU A 359 -40.67 31.00 3.07
N PRO A 360 -39.60 30.19 3.31
CA PRO A 360 -38.57 30.55 4.29
C PRO A 360 -37.90 31.88 3.92
N SER A 361 -38.16 32.93 4.70
CA SER A 361 -37.62 34.29 4.45
C SER A 361 -36.32 34.55 5.21
N ARG A 362 -35.93 33.66 6.12
CA ARG A 362 -34.73 33.76 6.95
C ARG A 362 -34.13 32.37 7.18
N ASN A 363 -32.84 32.36 7.47
CA ASN A 363 -32.15 31.15 7.88
C ASN A 363 -32.25 31.00 9.41
N PRO A 364 -32.75 29.86 9.94
CA PRO A 364 -33.05 29.71 11.36
C PRO A 364 -31.81 29.62 12.27
N MET A 365 -30.65 29.23 11.71
CA MET A 365 -29.40 29.06 12.47
C MET A 365 -28.20 29.59 11.69
N SER A 366 -27.26 30.22 12.39
CA SER A 366 -26.06 30.85 11.82
C SER A 366 -24.84 29.94 11.85
N ALA A 367 -23.86 30.22 10.98
CA ALA A 367 -22.56 29.54 11.04
C ALA A 367 -21.83 29.80 12.37
N ASN A 368 -22.03 30.98 12.98
CA ASN A 368 -21.47 31.33 14.28
C ASN A 368 -22.00 30.44 15.41
N GLN A 369 -23.27 30.03 15.36
CA GLN A 369 -23.83 29.08 16.33
C GLN A 369 -23.16 27.70 16.21
N ALA A 370 -23.03 27.18 15.00
CA ALA A 370 -22.33 25.92 14.75
C ALA A 370 -20.86 25.98 15.20
N PHE A 371 -20.17 27.11 14.92
CA PHE A 371 -18.81 27.33 15.37
C PHE A 371 -18.68 27.33 16.90
N LYS A 372 -19.58 28.02 17.62
CA LYS A 372 -19.60 28.03 19.09
C LYS A 372 -19.86 26.64 19.68
N LEU A 373 -20.79 25.87 19.10
CA LEU A 373 -21.06 24.48 19.52
C LEU A 373 -19.83 23.57 19.35
N ALA A 374 -19.07 23.77 18.28
CA ALA A 374 -17.84 23.02 17.98
C ALA A 374 -16.63 23.43 18.85
N THR A 375 -16.71 24.57 19.55
CA THR A 375 -15.58 25.16 20.29
C THR A 375 -16.00 25.55 21.71
N ARG A 376 -16.41 26.80 21.92
CA ARG A 376 -16.76 27.39 23.22
C ARG A 376 -17.67 26.50 24.07
N ALA A 377 -18.70 25.93 23.47
CA ALA A 377 -19.69 25.17 24.21
C ALA A 377 -19.13 23.87 24.80
N GLY A 378 -18.16 23.24 24.11
CA GLY A 378 -17.46 22.08 24.66
C GLY A 378 -16.60 22.44 25.88
N GLY A 379 -15.95 23.61 25.86
CA GLY A 379 -15.23 24.14 27.02
C GLY A 379 -16.16 24.40 28.20
N LEU A 380 -17.35 24.94 27.95
CA LEU A 380 -18.39 25.15 28.97
C LEU A 380 -18.95 23.83 29.52
N ALA A 381 -19.18 22.84 28.66
CA ALA A 381 -19.62 21.50 29.05
C ALA A 381 -18.66 20.82 30.03
N LEU A 382 -17.36 21.06 29.85
CA LEU A 382 -16.29 20.56 30.71
C LEU A 382 -15.95 21.51 31.88
N ARG A 383 -16.72 22.59 32.07
CA ARG A 383 -16.45 23.67 33.06
C ARG A 383 -15.03 24.24 32.97
N ARG A 384 -14.50 24.30 31.75
CA ARG A 384 -13.22 24.87 31.38
C ARG A 384 -13.42 26.09 30.48
N PRO A 385 -13.79 27.25 31.06
CA PRO A 385 -14.06 28.45 30.29
C PRO A 385 -12.81 29.00 29.58
N ASP A 386 -11.62 28.50 29.91
CA ASP A 386 -10.35 28.79 29.26
C ASP A 386 -10.09 27.94 28.00
N LEU A 387 -10.98 27.02 27.64
CA LEU A 387 -10.92 26.19 26.42
C LEU A 387 -11.94 26.64 25.37
N GLY A 388 -11.66 26.32 24.09
CA GLY A 388 -12.57 26.60 22.97
C GLY A 388 -12.70 28.08 22.63
N VAL A 389 -11.76 28.91 23.10
CA VAL A 389 -11.72 30.36 22.88
C VAL A 389 -10.30 30.84 22.63
N ILE A 390 -10.16 31.90 21.83
CA ILE A 390 -8.91 32.66 21.73
C ILE A 390 -9.12 33.97 22.50
N GLN A 391 -8.52 34.04 23.68
CA GLN A 391 -8.57 35.18 24.59
C GLN A 391 -7.32 35.19 25.47
N VAL A 392 -6.89 36.38 25.91
CA VAL A 392 -5.77 36.50 26.85
C VAL A 392 -6.04 35.69 28.12
N GLY A 393 -5.08 34.86 28.51
CA GLY A 393 -5.14 33.97 29.67
C GLY A 393 -5.70 32.57 29.37
N ALA A 394 -6.39 32.37 28.24
CA ALA A 394 -6.90 31.06 27.83
C ALA A 394 -5.76 30.12 27.41
N LYS A 395 -6.02 28.80 27.37
CA LYS A 395 -5.04 27.82 26.90
C LYS A 395 -4.77 28.01 25.41
N ALA A 396 -3.53 27.77 25.01
CA ALA A 396 -3.10 27.88 23.61
C ALA A 396 -3.48 26.63 22.79
N ASP A 397 -4.76 26.27 22.80
CA ASP A 397 -5.31 25.19 21.99
C ASP A 397 -5.82 25.79 20.67
N LEU A 398 -5.01 25.70 19.61
CA LEU A 398 -5.17 26.50 18.38
C LEU A 398 -5.14 25.62 17.12
N VAL A 399 -5.88 26.06 16.10
CA VAL A 399 -5.85 25.48 14.75
C VAL A 399 -5.55 26.58 13.73
N VAL A 400 -4.55 26.34 12.89
CA VAL A 400 -4.22 27.19 11.74
C VAL A 400 -4.76 26.55 10.48
N TRP A 401 -5.59 27.28 9.74
CA TRP A 401 -6.22 26.83 8.51
C TRP A 401 -5.48 27.33 7.28
N ASN A 402 -5.32 26.48 6.26
CA ASN A 402 -4.70 26.83 4.97
C ASN A 402 -5.61 27.67 4.06
N ALA A 403 -6.17 28.74 4.60
CA ALA A 403 -7.10 29.63 3.93
C ALA A 403 -6.49 30.40 2.74
N ARG A 404 -5.15 30.51 2.69
CA ARG A 404 -4.42 31.19 1.60
C ARG A 404 -4.32 30.38 0.32
N LYS A 405 -4.08 29.06 0.44
CA LYS A 405 -3.75 28.20 -0.73
C LYS A 405 -4.82 27.16 -1.01
N SER A 406 -5.71 26.87 -0.06
CA SER A 406 -6.74 25.87 -0.30
C SER A 406 -7.82 26.40 -1.24
N LEU A 407 -8.13 25.62 -2.27
CA LEU A 407 -9.15 25.94 -3.26
C LEU A 407 -10.56 25.94 -2.66
N SER A 408 -10.80 25.14 -1.61
CA SER A 408 -12.07 25.10 -0.90
C SER A 408 -12.34 26.42 -0.17
N MET A 409 -11.29 27.08 0.32
CA MET A 409 -11.41 28.26 1.18
C MET A 409 -11.15 29.59 0.46
N VAL A 410 -10.46 29.62 -0.69
CA VAL A 410 -10.04 30.88 -1.35
C VAL A 410 -11.22 31.85 -1.62
N GLY A 411 -10.98 33.15 -1.47
CA GLY A 411 -11.99 34.19 -1.75
C GLY A 411 -12.99 34.44 -0.63
N TRP A 412 -12.73 33.92 0.57
CA TRP A 412 -13.57 34.12 1.73
C TRP A 412 -13.64 35.60 2.19
N THR A 413 -14.81 36.01 2.67
CA THR A 413 -15.01 37.31 3.34
C THR A 413 -15.34 37.12 4.82
N ASP A 414 -16.23 36.18 5.14
CA ASP A 414 -16.53 35.77 6.51
C ASP A 414 -15.65 34.56 6.88
N PRO A 415 -14.68 34.69 7.82
CA PRO A 415 -13.79 33.59 8.19
C PRO A 415 -14.50 32.47 8.96
N VAL A 416 -15.59 32.77 9.69
CA VAL A 416 -16.37 31.73 10.39
C VAL A 416 -17.11 30.89 9.35
N ALA A 417 -17.74 31.52 8.37
CA ALA A 417 -18.35 30.80 7.25
C ALA A 417 -17.31 30.04 6.42
N ALA A 418 -16.12 30.59 6.22
CA ALA A 418 -15.03 29.91 5.52
C ALA A 418 -14.64 28.60 6.21
N VAL A 419 -14.48 28.63 7.54
CA VAL A 419 -14.19 27.42 8.31
C VAL A 419 -15.39 26.48 8.31
N ILE A 420 -16.56 26.93 8.76
CA ILE A 420 -17.72 26.06 8.98
C ILE A 420 -18.33 25.50 7.69
N LEU A 421 -18.41 26.28 6.61
CA LEU A 421 -19.14 25.84 5.41
C LEU A 421 -18.23 25.34 4.28
N HIS A 422 -16.96 25.77 4.26
CA HIS A 422 -16.08 25.53 3.12
C HIS A 422 -14.86 24.67 3.42
N ALA A 423 -14.31 24.74 4.64
CA ALA A 423 -13.15 23.94 4.99
C ALA A 423 -13.46 22.44 5.07
N ASN A 424 -12.42 21.62 5.04
CA ASN A 424 -12.44 20.20 5.41
C ASN A 424 -11.22 19.88 6.27
N ALA A 425 -11.15 18.68 6.87
CA ALA A 425 -10.02 18.27 7.71
C ALA A 425 -8.65 18.44 7.00
N GLY A 426 -8.57 18.21 5.69
CA GLY A 426 -7.36 18.41 4.90
C GLY A 426 -6.91 19.87 4.73
N ASP A 427 -7.71 20.84 5.19
CA ASP A 427 -7.36 22.26 5.21
C ASP A 427 -6.69 22.71 6.52
N VAL A 428 -6.62 21.83 7.53
CA VAL A 428 -5.82 22.06 8.74
C VAL A 428 -4.34 22.07 8.34
N LEU A 429 -3.66 23.18 8.65
CA LEU A 429 -2.24 23.38 8.35
C LEU A 429 -1.36 22.96 9.54
N ASP A 430 -1.72 23.43 10.73
CA ASP A 430 -1.03 23.16 11.99
C ASP A 430 -2.04 23.16 13.14
N VAL A 431 -1.73 22.38 14.18
CA VAL A 431 -2.48 22.30 15.44
C VAL A 431 -1.51 22.49 16.59
N MET A 432 -1.92 23.27 17.59
CA MET A 432 -1.17 23.46 18.84
C MET A 432 -2.06 23.03 20.00
N THR A 433 -1.55 22.14 20.85
CA THR A 433 -2.07 21.83 22.18
C THR A 433 -1.06 22.36 23.19
N GLY A 434 -1.50 23.15 24.18
CA GLY A 434 -0.54 23.74 25.14
C GLY A 434 0.21 22.68 25.97
N PRO A 435 1.50 22.86 26.32
CA PRO A 435 2.22 21.97 27.23
C PRO A 435 1.54 21.86 28.61
N PRO A 436 1.91 20.85 29.43
CA PRO A 436 1.30 20.63 30.74
C PRO A 436 1.49 21.83 31.66
N SER A 437 0.49 22.12 32.52
CA SER A 437 0.66 23.14 33.56
C SER A 437 1.68 22.63 34.59
N PRO A 438 2.75 23.39 34.94
CA PRO A 438 3.67 22.96 35.99
C PRO A 438 2.96 23.01 37.34
N SER A 439 2.75 21.85 37.96
CA SER A 439 2.41 21.77 39.38
C SER A 439 3.64 22.16 40.21
N GLN A 440 3.39 22.77 41.37
CA GLN A 440 4.42 23.34 42.23
C GLN A 440 5.45 22.27 42.67
N SER A 441 6.70 22.51 42.27
CA SER A 441 7.97 22.02 42.82
C SER A 441 7.94 20.73 43.66
N HIS A 442 8.35 19.63 43.04
CA HIS A 442 9.18 18.63 43.74
C HIS A 442 10.38 18.30 42.84
N ASP A 443 11.56 18.77 43.27
CA ASP A 443 12.86 18.40 42.72
C ASP A 443 13.02 16.88 42.77
N SER A 444 13.14 16.23 41.62
CA SER A 444 13.88 14.96 41.49
C SER A 444 14.41 14.82 40.05
N PRO A 445 15.65 14.36 39.85
CA PRO A 445 16.31 14.41 38.57
C PRO A 445 16.14 13.07 37.86
N ASP A 446 15.41 13.01 36.75
CA ASP A 446 15.53 11.88 35.83
C ASP A 446 15.50 12.35 34.37
N GLN A 447 16.59 12.05 33.67
CA GLN A 447 16.83 12.38 32.27
C GLN A 447 16.01 11.46 31.33
N PRO A 448 15.56 11.95 30.16
CA PRO A 448 14.95 11.10 29.15
C PRO A 448 15.98 10.17 28.52
N VAL A 449 15.63 8.88 28.41
CA VAL A 449 16.44 7.86 27.74
C VAL A 449 16.51 8.15 26.24
N ILE A 450 17.65 8.68 25.79
CA ILE A 450 18.01 8.78 24.37
C ILE A 450 18.21 7.36 23.84
N ARG A 451 17.33 6.90 22.93
CA ARG A 451 17.57 5.64 22.20
C ARG A 451 18.82 5.82 21.31
N PRO A 452 19.83 4.93 21.38
CA PRO A 452 21.01 5.03 20.54
C PRO A 452 20.65 4.81 19.07
N GLY A 453 21.09 5.70 18.18
CA GLY A 453 20.82 5.60 16.73
C GLY A 453 21.44 4.36 16.08
N ILE A 454 20.81 3.86 15.02
CA ILE A 454 21.30 2.73 14.22
C ILE A 454 22.55 3.17 13.46
N THR A 455 23.67 2.46 13.65
CA THR A 455 24.97 2.75 13.03
C THR A 455 25.51 1.54 12.28
N VAL A 456 26.49 1.75 11.39
CA VAL A 456 27.21 0.67 10.71
C VAL A 456 27.76 -0.35 11.71
N ASP A 457 28.25 0.09 12.87
CA ASP A 457 28.80 -0.81 13.90
C ASP A 457 27.71 -1.71 14.51
N THR A 458 26.51 -1.19 14.73
CA THR A 458 25.37 -1.99 15.21
C THR A 458 24.95 -3.05 14.19
N VAL A 459 24.94 -2.70 12.89
CA VAL A 459 24.63 -3.65 11.81
C VAL A 459 25.74 -4.70 11.67
N CYS A 460 27.01 -4.30 11.74
CA CYS A 460 28.14 -5.23 11.70
C CYS A 460 28.06 -6.27 12.83
N LYS A 461 27.69 -5.83 14.05
CA LYS A 461 27.47 -6.71 15.19
C LYS A 461 26.32 -7.70 14.95
N GLY A 462 25.19 -7.22 14.43
CA GLY A 462 24.03 -8.07 14.10
C GLY A 462 24.32 -9.11 13.02
N LEU A 463 25.17 -8.75 12.05
CA LEU A 463 25.60 -9.62 10.96
C LEU A 463 26.85 -10.47 11.30
N GLY A 464 27.46 -10.31 12.48
CA GLY A 464 28.65 -11.05 12.89
C GLY A 464 29.89 -10.80 12.02
N ILE A 465 30.07 -9.58 11.51
CA ILE A 465 31.16 -9.19 10.61
C ILE A 465 31.95 -7.99 11.14
N SER A 466 33.16 -7.78 10.63
CA SER A 466 33.93 -6.56 10.90
C SER A 466 33.51 -5.40 10.00
N ARG A 467 33.84 -4.17 10.42
CA ARG A 467 33.61 -2.95 9.63
C ARG A 467 34.39 -2.94 8.30
N ASP A 468 35.54 -3.61 8.27
CA ASP A 468 36.32 -3.78 7.04
C ASP A 468 35.56 -4.64 6.03
N VAL A 469 34.95 -5.74 6.49
CA VAL A 469 34.11 -6.61 5.64
C VAL A 469 32.91 -5.83 5.11
N TYR A 470 32.25 -5.05 5.97
CA TYR A 470 31.13 -4.19 5.55
C TYR A 470 31.55 -3.24 4.41
N THR A 471 32.64 -2.50 4.61
CA THR A 471 33.12 -1.50 3.65
C THR A 471 33.53 -2.15 2.32
N TYR A 472 34.23 -3.29 2.38
CA TYR A 472 34.59 -4.06 1.20
C TYR A 472 33.36 -4.55 0.43
N LEU A 473 32.38 -5.13 1.12
CA LEU A 473 31.19 -5.70 0.49
C LEU A 473 30.24 -4.64 -0.08
N ILE A 474 30.09 -3.48 0.56
CA ILE A 474 29.33 -2.34 -0.01
C ILE A 474 29.99 -1.84 -1.29
N LYS A 475 31.32 -1.62 -1.27
CA LYS A 475 32.07 -1.19 -2.46
C LYS A 475 31.99 -2.22 -3.58
N SER A 476 32.12 -3.51 -3.24
CA SER A 476 31.99 -4.62 -4.19
C SER A 476 30.61 -4.66 -4.82
N TYR A 477 29.53 -4.41 -4.06
CA TYR A 477 28.18 -4.33 -4.62
C TYR A 477 28.07 -3.28 -5.72
N PHE A 478 28.43 -2.02 -5.43
CA PHE A 478 28.31 -0.94 -6.42
C PHE A 478 29.25 -1.11 -7.63
N SER A 479 30.35 -1.86 -7.47
CA SER A 479 31.29 -2.13 -8.56
C SER A 479 30.88 -3.30 -9.46
N ASN A 480 30.09 -4.25 -8.94
CA ASN A 480 29.85 -5.54 -9.58
C ASN A 480 28.37 -5.83 -9.88
N MET A 481 27.43 -5.28 -9.12
CA MET A 481 26.00 -5.46 -9.37
C MET A 481 25.55 -4.61 -10.56
N THR A 482 25.14 -5.28 -11.64
CA THR A 482 24.73 -4.65 -12.90
C THR A 482 23.25 -4.86 -13.24
N THR A 483 22.61 -5.86 -12.62
CA THR A 483 21.24 -6.23 -12.98
C THR A 483 20.23 -5.15 -12.58
N PHE A 484 20.39 -4.58 -11.40
CA PHE A 484 19.50 -3.55 -10.87
C PHE A 484 20.30 -2.41 -10.21
N THR A 485 20.03 -1.19 -10.64
CA THR A 485 20.54 0.03 -9.99
C THR A 485 19.50 0.53 -8.96
N LEU A 486 19.32 -0.20 -7.86
CA LEU A 486 18.28 0.12 -6.85
C LEU A 486 18.66 1.24 -5.88
N PHE A 487 19.96 1.50 -5.71
CA PHE A 487 20.48 2.42 -4.70
C PHE A 487 21.41 3.44 -5.32
N LYS A 488 21.45 4.63 -4.73
CA LYS A 488 22.54 5.57 -4.94
C LYS A 488 23.74 5.20 -4.06
N PRO A 489 24.98 5.36 -4.57
CA PRO A 489 26.17 5.30 -3.73
C PRO A 489 26.07 6.28 -2.56
N ASN A 490 26.51 5.86 -1.37
CA ASN A 490 26.42 6.60 -0.11
C ASN A 490 24.99 6.90 0.39
N GLY A 491 23.96 6.36 -0.28
CA GLY A 491 22.56 6.54 0.12
C GLY A 491 22.03 5.46 1.05
N ILE A 492 22.78 4.38 1.31
CA ILE A 492 22.32 3.24 2.13
C ILE A 492 22.37 3.62 3.61
N GLU A 493 23.49 4.14 4.08
CA GLU A 493 23.71 4.49 5.48
C GLU A 493 22.81 5.65 5.92
N ALA A 494 22.52 6.59 5.02
CA ALA A 494 21.57 7.67 5.25
C ALA A 494 20.15 7.15 5.57
N LYS A 495 19.78 5.96 5.06
CA LYS A 495 18.48 5.33 5.35
C LYS A 495 18.40 4.77 6.78
N PHE A 496 19.52 4.54 7.47
CA PHE A 496 19.51 4.02 8.84
C PHE A 496 18.81 4.97 9.83
N ALA A 497 18.88 6.28 9.57
CA ALA A 497 18.18 7.29 10.36
C ALA A 497 16.64 7.18 10.26
N LEU A 498 16.12 6.49 9.24
CA LEU A 498 14.69 6.33 8.97
C LEU A 498 14.15 4.95 9.39
N MET A 499 15.01 4.06 9.90
CA MET A 499 14.65 2.67 10.25
C MET A 499 14.19 2.58 11.70
N ARG A 500 13.13 1.80 11.96
CA ARG A 500 12.58 1.65 13.32
C ARG A 500 13.40 0.70 14.18
N SER A 501 14.10 -0.25 13.56
CA SER A 501 14.89 -1.25 14.27
C SER A 501 16.19 -1.62 13.52
N PRO A 502 17.24 -2.07 14.24
CA PRO A 502 18.46 -2.60 13.61
C PRO A 502 18.19 -3.79 12.69
N VAL A 503 17.11 -4.55 12.92
CA VAL A 503 16.70 -5.70 12.11
C VAL A 503 16.40 -5.30 10.66
N GLU A 504 15.83 -4.12 10.44
CA GLU A 504 15.58 -3.59 9.09
C GLU A 504 16.88 -3.29 8.35
N ALA A 505 17.85 -2.68 9.06
CA ALA A 505 19.17 -2.38 8.53
C ALA A 505 19.96 -3.66 8.24
N GLU A 506 19.90 -4.63 9.15
CA GLU A 506 20.48 -5.97 8.98
C GLU A 506 19.88 -6.68 7.76
N ALA A 507 18.55 -6.66 7.59
CA ALA A 507 17.87 -7.27 6.44
C ALA A 507 18.35 -6.65 5.12
N LEU A 508 18.31 -5.32 5.00
CA LEU A 508 18.73 -4.61 3.80
C LEU A 508 20.20 -4.89 3.47
N VAL A 509 21.10 -4.72 4.44
CA VAL A 509 22.53 -4.93 4.24
C VAL A 509 22.86 -6.39 3.94
N ALA A 510 22.22 -7.35 4.62
CA ALA A 510 22.41 -8.77 4.34
C ALA A 510 21.98 -9.15 2.91
N THR A 511 20.88 -8.60 2.39
CA THR A 511 20.48 -8.86 0.99
C THR A 511 21.53 -8.34 0.01
N ILE A 512 22.10 -7.15 0.25
CA ILE A 512 23.20 -6.58 -0.54
C ILE A 512 24.45 -7.49 -0.48
N PHE A 513 24.79 -7.99 0.72
CA PHE A 513 25.97 -8.83 0.93
C PHE A 513 25.83 -10.25 0.38
N ALA A 514 24.61 -10.78 0.31
CA ALA A 514 24.33 -12.04 -0.38
C ALA A 514 24.75 -12.01 -1.86
N PHE A 515 24.77 -10.82 -2.49
CA PHE A 515 25.30 -10.63 -3.83
C PHE A 515 26.78 -10.33 -3.84
N SER A 516 27.24 -9.31 -3.10
CA SER A 516 28.62 -8.85 -3.21
C SER A 516 29.66 -9.84 -2.67
N ALA A 517 29.29 -10.70 -1.71
CA ALA A 517 30.16 -11.76 -1.20
C ALA A 517 30.54 -12.79 -2.28
N ARG A 518 29.78 -12.91 -3.38
CA ARG A 518 30.10 -13.82 -4.50
C ARG A 518 31.38 -13.43 -5.22
N PHE A 519 31.73 -12.14 -5.17
CA PHE A 519 32.90 -11.62 -5.87
C PHE A 519 34.19 -11.74 -5.02
N HIS A 520 34.07 -11.97 -3.70
CA HIS A 520 35.21 -12.09 -2.77
C HIS A 520 36.18 -13.22 -3.12
N SER A 521 35.68 -14.38 -3.55
CA SER A 521 36.51 -15.52 -3.95
C SER A 521 37.25 -15.30 -5.28
N SER A 522 36.82 -14.30 -6.04
CA SER A 522 37.11 -14.16 -7.47
C SER A 522 37.95 -12.92 -7.81
N ASP A 523 38.04 -11.95 -6.90
CA ASP A 523 38.87 -10.75 -7.00
C ASP A 523 40.33 -11.07 -6.61
N ARG A 524 41.26 -10.77 -7.51
CA ARG A 524 42.71 -10.76 -7.22
C ARG A 524 43.14 -9.43 -6.55
N ASP A 525 42.32 -8.94 -5.62
CA ASP A 525 42.58 -7.67 -4.94
C ASP A 525 43.61 -7.85 -3.81
N PRO A 526 44.72 -7.10 -3.77
CA PRO A 526 45.67 -7.12 -2.66
C PRO A 526 45.08 -6.63 -1.32
N SER A 527 43.90 -6.00 -1.31
CA SER A 527 43.15 -5.60 -0.10
C SER A 527 42.13 -6.65 0.40
N ARG A 528 42.21 -7.89 -0.12
CA ARG A 528 41.28 -8.97 0.22
C ARG A 528 41.30 -9.32 1.70
N ILE A 529 40.11 -9.36 2.29
CA ILE A 529 39.91 -9.70 3.70
C ILE A 529 39.93 -11.23 3.88
N ALA A 530 40.66 -11.74 4.86
CA ALA A 530 40.89 -13.17 5.04
C ALA A 530 39.63 -13.96 5.45
N GLU A 531 38.73 -13.35 6.24
CA GLU A 531 37.53 -13.98 6.80
C GLU A 531 36.25 -13.26 6.32
N CYS A 532 35.78 -13.58 5.11
CA CYS A 532 34.49 -13.10 4.61
C CYS A 532 33.45 -14.24 4.61
N PRO A 533 32.27 -14.05 5.22
CA PRO A 533 31.20 -15.04 5.16
C PRO A 533 30.71 -15.31 3.74
N THR A 534 30.11 -16.49 3.54
CA THR A 534 29.64 -16.93 2.21
C THR A 534 28.37 -16.19 1.77
N PRO A 535 28.07 -16.14 0.45
CA PRO A 535 26.81 -15.62 -0.05
C PRO A 535 25.57 -16.25 0.61
N SER A 536 25.61 -17.57 0.84
CA SER A 536 24.54 -18.32 1.49
C SER A 536 24.34 -17.94 2.96
N TYR A 537 25.41 -17.55 3.67
CA TYR A 537 25.33 -17.07 5.04
C TYR A 537 24.49 -15.79 5.10
N PHE A 538 24.83 -14.79 4.27
CA PHE A 538 24.10 -13.54 4.22
C PHE A 538 22.66 -13.72 3.73
N ALA A 539 22.42 -14.57 2.72
CA ALA A 539 21.07 -14.86 2.24
C ALA A 539 20.17 -15.48 3.33
N ALA A 540 20.70 -16.38 4.16
CA ALA A 540 19.92 -17.01 5.23
C ALA A 540 19.53 -16.01 6.33
N ILE A 541 20.42 -15.07 6.66
CA ILE A 541 20.14 -13.98 7.60
C ILE A 541 19.15 -13.00 6.98
N ALA A 542 19.37 -12.62 5.71
CA ALA A 542 18.53 -11.70 4.96
C ALA A 542 17.07 -12.13 4.96
N SER A 543 16.76 -13.34 4.47
CA SER A 543 15.36 -13.79 4.39
C SER A 543 14.70 -13.90 5.76
N ARG A 544 15.45 -14.25 6.82
CA ARG A 544 14.92 -14.32 8.19
C ARG A 544 14.62 -12.93 8.75
N ARG A 545 15.62 -12.04 8.72
CA ARG A 545 15.50 -10.66 9.21
C ARG A 545 14.47 -9.85 8.44
N LEU A 546 14.34 -10.13 7.15
CA LEU A 546 13.32 -9.51 6.31
C LEU A 546 11.91 -9.98 6.69
N GLN A 547 11.73 -11.27 6.99
CA GLN A 547 10.44 -11.75 7.52
C GLN A 547 10.16 -11.15 8.90
N ASP A 548 11.12 -11.20 9.84
CA ASP A 548 10.99 -10.59 11.17
C ASP A 548 10.63 -9.09 11.07
N ALA A 549 11.27 -8.37 10.14
CA ALA A 549 10.99 -6.97 9.88
C ALA A 549 9.58 -6.78 9.32
N LEU A 550 9.18 -7.54 8.28
CA LEU A 550 7.85 -7.42 7.68
C LEU A 550 6.73 -7.79 8.67
N ASP A 551 6.93 -8.80 9.50
CA ASP A 551 5.95 -9.23 10.52
C ASP A 551 5.70 -8.12 11.55
N SER A 552 6.71 -7.28 11.83
CA SER A 552 6.57 -6.13 12.75
C SER A 552 5.69 -4.99 12.22
N TYR A 553 5.33 -5.02 10.93
CA TYR A 553 4.51 -3.98 10.31
C TYR A 553 3.01 -4.30 10.31
N GLU A 554 2.56 -5.47 10.77
CA GLU A 554 1.14 -5.87 10.88
C GLU A 554 0.24 -5.27 9.77
N ASP A 555 -0.72 -4.40 10.12
CA ASP A 555 -1.65 -3.73 9.17
C ASP A 555 -1.12 -2.41 8.58
N THR A 556 0.09 -1.98 8.96
CA THR A 556 0.73 -0.78 8.44
C THR A 556 1.60 -1.09 7.22
N THR A 557 1.57 -0.25 6.18
CA THR A 557 2.39 -0.45 4.99
C THR A 557 3.89 -0.47 5.34
N PRO A 558 4.62 -1.57 5.08
CA PRO A 558 6.06 -1.63 5.28
C PRO A 558 6.81 -0.56 4.47
N PRO A 559 7.87 0.04 5.00
CA PRO A 559 8.57 1.15 4.35
C PRO A 559 9.35 0.70 3.11
N PHE A 560 9.64 1.68 2.24
CA PHE A 560 10.24 1.45 0.93
C PHE A 560 11.59 0.69 0.96
N HIS A 561 12.44 0.87 1.98
CA HIS A 561 13.71 0.14 2.07
C HIS A 561 13.53 -1.36 2.28
N LEU A 562 12.44 -1.80 2.94
CA LEU A 562 12.12 -3.22 3.05
C LEU A 562 11.69 -3.78 1.69
N LEU A 563 10.96 -3.01 0.87
CA LEU A 563 10.71 -3.41 -0.51
C LEU A 563 12.01 -3.55 -1.31
N GLN A 564 12.96 -2.61 -1.16
CA GLN A 564 14.27 -2.71 -1.83
C GLN A 564 15.02 -3.99 -1.41
N ALA A 565 14.97 -4.35 -0.12
CA ALA A 565 15.51 -5.61 0.39
C ALA A 565 14.77 -6.84 -0.21
N MET A 566 13.43 -6.81 -0.26
CA MET A 566 12.62 -7.87 -0.87
C MET A 566 12.94 -8.08 -2.35
N VAL A 567 13.14 -7.02 -3.14
CA VAL A 567 13.51 -7.14 -4.56
C VAL A 567 14.81 -7.93 -4.70
N LEU A 568 15.82 -7.63 -3.88
CA LEU A 568 17.10 -8.35 -3.90
C LEU A 568 16.95 -9.80 -3.39
N ASP A 569 16.22 -10.03 -2.31
CA ASP A 569 16.01 -11.37 -1.75
C ASP A 569 15.22 -12.27 -2.72
N VAL A 570 14.17 -11.74 -3.35
CA VAL A 570 13.40 -12.42 -4.39
C VAL A 570 14.30 -12.74 -5.58
N PHE A 571 15.11 -11.79 -6.05
CA PHE A 571 16.04 -12.01 -7.15
C PHE A 571 17.05 -13.14 -6.84
N TYR A 572 17.58 -13.18 -5.62
CA TYR A 572 18.48 -14.23 -5.16
C TYR A 572 17.79 -15.61 -5.16
N ASN A 573 16.56 -15.67 -4.65
CA ASN A 573 15.81 -16.92 -4.49
C ASN A 573 15.24 -17.46 -5.80
N ILE A 574 14.74 -16.59 -6.70
CA ILE A 574 14.20 -16.97 -8.00
C ILE A 574 15.25 -17.67 -8.85
N PHE A 575 16.49 -17.16 -8.85
CA PHE A 575 17.56 -17.79 -9.62
C PHE A 575 17.97 -19.16 -9.06
N LYS A 576 17.87 -19.36 -7.74
CA LYS A 576 18.14 -20.66 -7.11
C LYS A 576 17.04 -21.68 -7.40
N SER A 577 15.78 -21.24 -7.38
CA SER A 577 14.61 -22.08 -7.64
C SER A 577 13.38 -21.25 -7.96
N LEU A 578 12.77 -21.52 -9.12
CA LEU A 578 11.50 -20.94 -9.57
C LEU A 578 10.25 -21.68 -9.04
N ARG A 579 10.41 -22.55 -8.04
CA ARG A 579 9.31 -23.30 -7.41
C ARG A 579 8.34 -22.37 -6.68
N SER A 580 7.18 -22.91 -6.28
CA SER A 580 6.04 -22.15 -5.75
C SER A 580 6.36 -21.24 -4.55
N LYS A 581 7.41 -21.50 -3.76
CA LYS A 581 7.82 -20.61 -2.66
C LYS A 581 8.32 -19.25 -3.18
N SER A 582 9.32 -19.24 -4.06
CA SER A 582 9.93 -18.00 -4.57
C SER A 582 8.93 -17.17 -5.40
N TRP A 583 8.05 -17.84 -6.16
CA TRP A 583 6.99 -17.16 -6.91
C TRP A 583 5.94 -16.50 -6.00
N ARG A 584 5.48 -17.18 -4.93
CA ARG A 584 4.57 -16.56 -3.95
C ARG A 584 5.22 -15.38 -3.26
N TYR A 585 6.51 -15.49 -2.96
CA TYR A 585 7.27 -14.41 -2.32
C TYR A 585 7.41 -13.19 -3.24
N LEU A 586 7.65 -13.40 -4.54
CA LEU A 586 7.55 -12.33 -5.53
C LEU A 586 6.16 -11.67 -5.55
N GLY A 587 5.08 -12.47 -5.47
CA GLY A 587 3.72 -11.95 -5.35
C GLY A 587 3.50 -11.07 -4.11
N GLN A 588 4.13 -11.39 -2.97
CA GLN A 588 4.11 -10.53 -1.78
C GLN A 588 4.86 -9.22 -2.02
N ALA A 589 6.06 -9.26 -2.64
CA ALA A 589 6.82 -8.06 -2.98
C ALA A 589 6.06 -7.14 -3.95
N ILE A 590 5.34 -7.72 -4.92
CA ILE A 590 4.49 -6.97 -5.86
C ILE A 590 3.32 -6.29 -5.13
N ARG A 591 2.64 -7.00 -4.22
CA ARG A 591 1.57 -6.41 -3.39
C ARG A 591 2.08 -5.27 -2.52
N LEU A 592 3.28 -5.41 -1.94
CA LEU A 592 3.92 -4.30 -1.22
C LEU A 592 4.24 -3.12 -2.16
N GLY A 593 4.66 -3.38 -3.39
CA GLY A 593 4.81 -2.34 -4.42
C GLY A 593 3.50 -1.60 -4.73
N TYR A 594 2.37 -2.31 -4.76
CA TYR A 594 1.03 -1.71 -4.89
C TYR A 594 0.64 -0.90 -3.65
N ASP A 595 0.89 -1.42 -2.45
CA ASP A 595 0.57 -0.77 -1.19
C ASP A 595 1.37 0.54 -1.02
N LEU A 596 2.63 0.53 -1.46
CA LEU A 596 3.49 1.72 -1.59
C LEU A 596 3.12 2.63 -2.79
N LYS A 597 2.07 2.29 -3.53
CA LYS A 597 1.53 3.00 -4.70
C LYS A 597 2.57 3.26 -5.79
N LEU A 598 3.52 2.34 -5.97
CA LEU A 598 4.59 2.49 -6.96
C LEU A 598 4.12 2.40 -8.41
N HIS A 599 2.91 1.90 -8.65
CA HIS A 599 2.24 1.88 -9.95
C HIS A 599 1.59 3.23 -10.33
N LEU A 600 1.47 4.18 -9.40
CA LEU A 600 0.81 5.48 -9.61
C LEU A 600 1.76 6.67 -9.44
N LEU A 601 3.07 6.45 -9.51
CA LEU A 601 4.07 7.48 -9.14
C LEU A 601 3.93 8.76 -9.96
N ASP A 602 3.55 8.63 -11.23
CA ASP A 602 3.57 9.71 -12.21
C ASP A 602 2.18 10.05 -12.76
N ILE A 603 1.08 9.54 -12.18
CA ILE A 603 -0.31 9.73 -12.69
C ILE A 603 -0.74 11.20 -12.79
N HIS A 604 -0.22 12.07 -11.93
CA HIS A 604 -0.53 13.51 -11.91
C HIS A 604 0.65 14.38 -12.37
N SER A 605 1.64 13.81 -13.06
CA SER A 605 2.78 14.58 -13.56
C SER A 605 2.34 15.46 -14.74
N VAL A 606 2.30 16.78 -14.51
CA VAL A 606 1.99 17.78 -15.55
C VAL A 606 3.29 18.26 -16.17
N ASP A 607 3.37 18.20 -17.50
CA ASP A 607 4.45 18.79 -18.31
C ASP A 607 4.60 20.27 -17.96
N SER A 608 5.65 20.61 -17.21
CA SER A 608 6.04 21.99 -16.95
C SER A 608 7.51 22.15 -17.36
N ASP A 609 7.71 22.79 -18.50
CA ASP A 609 9.01 23.10 -19.15
C ASP A 609 9.82 24.18 -18.40
N GLY A 610 9.68 24.28 -17.07
CA GLY A 610 10.37 25.28 -16.25
C GLY A 610 11.66 24.76 -15.60
N ASP A 611 12.58 25.69 -15.34
CA ASP A 611 13.80 25.43 -14.55
C ASP A 611 13.39 24.92 -13.16
N LYS A 612 13.88 23.71 -12.81
CA LYS A 612 13.49 23.02 -11.57
C LYS A 612 14.33 23.51 -10.40
N THR A 613 13.69 23.84 -9.27
CA THR A 613 14.40 24.24 -8.06
C THR A 613 15.18 23.04 -7.46
N ASP A 614 16.16 23.28 -6.59
CA ASP A 614 16.92 22.20 -5.92
C ASP A 614 16.01 21.20 -5.19
N ARG A 615 14.90 21.68 -4.59
CA ARG A 615 13.91 20.81 -3.93
C ARG A 615 13.15 19.93 -4.92
N ASP A 616 12.95 20.40 -6.15
CA ASP A 616 12.32 19.62 -7.22
C ASP A 616 13.26 18.53 -7.75
N LEU A 617 14.57 18.78 -7.74
CA LEU A 617 15.61 17.81 -8.11
C LEU A 617 15.75 16.70 -7.07
N GLU A 618 15.78 17.03 -5.77
CA GLU A 618 15.79 16.03 -4.70
C GLU A 618 14.54 15.15 -4.75
N ARG A 619 13.36 15.78 -4.90
CA ARG A 619 12.09 15.06 -5.05
C ARG A 619 12.10 14.15 -6.28
N TRP A 620 12.55 14.65 -7.43
CA TRP A 620 12.66 13.82 -8.63
C TRP A 620 13.61 12.64 -8.42
N SER A 621 14.76 12.87 -7.78
CA SER A 621 15.74 11.84 -7.48
C SER A 621 15.17 10.73 -6.59
N LEU A 622 14.40 11.08 -5.56
CA LEU A 622 13.72 10.11 -4.68
C LEU A 622 12.62 9.33 -5.43
N LEU A 623 11.86 10.01 -6.30
CA LEU A 623 10.87 9.34 -7.16
C LEU A 623 11.54 8.39 -8.15
N GLU A 624 12.68 8.77 -8.73
CA GLU A 624 13.44 7.93 -9.64
C GLU A 624 13.96 6.64 -8.98
N GLU A 625 14.36 6.69 -7.71
CA GLU A 625 14.69 5.49 -6.93
C GLU A 625 13.49 4.53 -6.83
N ARG A 626 12.29 5.08 -6.62
CA ARG A 626 11.03 4.32 -6.56
C ARG A 626 10.63 3.74 -7.92
N ARG A 627 10.80 4.48 -9.02
CA ARG A 627 10.57 3.98 -10.39
C ARG A 627 11.44 2.76 -10.68
N ARG A 628 12.72 2.81 -10.30
CA ARG A 628 13.68 1.72 -10.51
C ARG A 628 13.29 0.46 -9.74
N ALA A 629 12.83 0.59 -8.50
CA ALA A 629 12.32 -0.54 -7.73
C ALA A 629 11.05 -1.16 -8.36
N TRP A 630 10.11 -0.33 -8.83
CA TRP A 630 8.90 -0.79 -9.51
C TRP A 630 9.22 -1.58 -10.79
N TRP A 631 10.10 -1.04 -11.63
CA TRP A 631 10.48 -1.71 -12.87
C TRP A 631 11.35 -2.96 -12.64
N ALA A 632 12.08 -3.04 -11.53
CA ALA A 632 12.75 -4.28 -11.13
C ALA A 632 11.74 -5.38 -10.74
N LEU A 633 10.67 -5.04 -9.99
CA LEU A 633 9.58 -5.98 -9.71
C LEU A 633 8.89 -6.43 -10.99
N TRP A 634 8.64 -5.50 -11.92
CA TRP A 634 8.07 -5.81 -13.22
C TRP A 634 8.90 -6.80 -14.03
N GLU A 635 10.23 -6.60 -14.09
CA GLU A 635 11.12 -7.52 -14.79
C GLU A 635 11.12 -8.92 -14.15
N LEU A 636 11.08 -9.00 -12.81
CA LEU A 636 10.99 -10.26 -12.09
C LEU A 636 9.64 -10.97 -12.31
N ASP A 637 8.54 -10.22 -12.35
CA ASP A 637 7.20 -10.76 -12.64
C ASP A 637 7.12 -11.30 -14.06
N VAL A 638 7.52 -10.51 -15.06
CA VAL A 638 7.56 -10.95 -16.46
C VAL A 638 8.40 -12.20 -16.60
N PHE A 639 9.60 -12.24 -16.01
CA PHE A 639 10.44 -13.42 -16.06
C PHE A 639 9.79 -14.64 -15.41
N ALA A 640 9.34 -14.53 -14.15
CA ALA A 640 8.80 -15.67 -13.40
C ALA A 640 7.50 -16.19 -14.03
N SER A 641 6.64 -15.28 -14.48
CA SER A 641 5.35 -15.59 -15.11
C SER A 641 5.52 -16.17 -16.51
N THR A 642 6.50 -15.69 -17.29
CA THR A 642 6.87 -16.27 -18.58
C THR A 642 7.35 -17.71 -18.43
N ILE A 643 8.29 -17.94 -17.51
CA ILE A 643 8.87 -19.27 -17.31
C ILE A 643 7.82 -20.26 -16.77
N ARG A 644 6.93 -19.81 -15.89
CA ARG A 644 5.89 -20.66 -15.30
C ARG A 644 4.60 -20.76 -16.10
N ARG A 645 4.45 -19.94 -17.15
CA ARG A 645 3.20 -19.77 -17.91
C ARG A 645 2.00 -19.41 -17.01
N LEU A 646 2.22 -18.52 -16.06
CA LEU A 646 1.18 -18.00 -15.17
C LEU A 646 0.85 -16.56 -15.53
N PRO A 647 -0.34 -16.04 -15.16
CA PRO A 647 -0.66 -14.64 -15.30
C PRO A 647 0.32 -13.76 -14.51
N LEU A 648 0.58 -12.56 -15.02
CA LEU A 648 1.29 -11.52 -14.28
C LEU A 648 0.52 -11.15 -13.01
N ALA A 649 1.25 -10.89 -11.93
CA ALA A 649 0.67 -10.28 -10.73
C ALA A 649 0.54 -8.75 -10.89
N ILE A 650 1.32 -8.14 -11.79
CA ILE A 650 1.21 -6.74 -12.15
C ILE A 650 0.18 -6.55 -13.28
N ASP A 651 -0.85 -5.75 -13.03
CA ASP A 651 -1.83 -5.30 -14.00
C ASP A 651 -1.27 -4.10 -14.76
N TRP A 652 -1.00 -4.29 -16.05
CA TRP A 652 -0.42 -3.26 -16.90
C TRP A 652 -1.38 -2.14 -17.26
N THR A 653 -2.69 -2.36 -17.15
CA THR A 653 -3.68 -1.32 -17.43
C THR A 653 -3.67 -0.22 -16.37
N GLN A 654 -3.09 -0.50 -15.19
CA GLN A 654 -3.02 0.42 -14.05
C GLN A 654 -1.60 0.92 -13.78
N ASN A 655 -0.67 0.79 -14.74
CA ASN A 655 0.72 1.23 -14.57
C ASN A 655 0.94 2.66 -15.08
N PHE A 656 0.88 3.63 -14.17
CA PHE A 656 1.15 5.05 -14.38
C PHE A 656 2.49 5.47 -13.75
N THR A 657 3.54 4.73 -14.10
CA THR A 657 4.91 5.01 -13.69
C THR A 657 5.82 5.18 -14.91
N TRP A 658 6.59 6.27 -14.96
CA TRP A 658 7.52 6.52 -16.05
C TRP A 658 8.62 5.46 -16.10
N LEU A 659 9.12 5.19 -17.31
CA LEU A 659 10.32 4.39 -17.52
C LEU A 659 11.53 5.03 -16.82
N PRO A 660 12.56 4.27 -16.43
CA PRO A 660 13.73 4.81 -15.75
C PRO A 660 14.44 5.90 -16.59
N ALA A 661 14.92 6.94 -15.92
CA ALA A 661 15.82 7.94 -16.49
C ALA A 661 17.24 7.36 -16.67
N PRO A 662 18.15 8.01 -17.42
CA PRO A 662 19.54 7.56 -17.54
C PRO A 662 20.27 7.53 -16.19
N ASP A 663 21.04 6.47 -15.94
CA ASP A 663 21.75 6.26 -14.67
C ASP A 663 22.69 7.42 -14.32
N ALA A 664 23.47 7.90 -15.29
CA ALA A 664 24.36 9.06 -15.10
C ALA A 664 23.61 10.31 -14.61
N CYS A 665 22.44 10.59 -15.19
CA CYS A 665 21.61 11.73 -14.80
C CYS A 665 21.10 11.57 -13.36
N TRP A 666 20.56 10.41 -13.01
CA TRP A 666 20.07 10.15 -11.67
C TRP A 666 21.19 10.22 -10.62
N LEU A 667 22.33 9.59 -10.89
CA LEU A 667 23.48 9.56 -9.98
C LEU A 667 24.12 10.95 -9.78
N GLN A 668 24.13 11.80 -10.80
CA GLN A 668 24.66 13.16 -10.74
C GLN A 668 23.63 14.21 -10.28
N GLY A 669 22.36 13.82 -10.05
CA GLY A 669 21.30 14.74 -9.67
C GLY A 669 20.82 15.65 -10.81
N VAL A 670 21.07 15.27 -12.07
CA VAL A 670 20.65 16.02 -13.25
C VAL A 670 19.27 15.54 -13.67
N TYR A 671 18.26 16.44 -13.62
CA TYR A 671 16.91 16.09 -14.06
C TYR A 671 16.88 15.65 -15.52
N LYS A 672 16.19 14.55 -15.78
CA LYS A 672 15.82 14.12 -17.12
C LYS A 672 14.39 13.60 -17.10
N GLN A 673 13.57 14.14 -17.99
CA GLN A 673 12.20 13.66 -18.20
C GLN A 673 12.23 12.27 -18.89
N SER A 674 11.26 11.44 -18.55
CA SER A 674 11.03 10.13 -19.14
C SER A 674 9.58 9.99 -19.60
N CYS A 675 9.16 8.81 -20.06
CA CYS A 675 7.82 8.57 -20.60
C CYS A 675 7.21 7.28 -20.04
N PHE A 676 5.89 7.14 -20.17
CA PHE A 676 5.18 5.89 -19.90
C PHE A 676 5.47 4.83 -20.97
N LEU A 677 5.45 3.56 -20.57
CA LEU A 677 5.43 2.43 -21.50
C LEU A 677 4.04 2.35 -22.15
N ALA A 678 3.96 2.55 -23.47
CA ALA A 678 2.68 2.53 -24.17
C ALA A 678 2.08 1.10 -24.24
N PRO A 679 0.75 0.94 -24.12
CA PRO A 679 0.10 -0.36 -24.34
C PRO A 679 0.36 -0.91 -25.74
N ASP A 680 0.24 -0.07 -26.78
CA ASP A 680 0.52 -0.42 -28.16
C ASP A 680 2.05 -0.62 -28.40
N PRO A 681 2.49 -1.83 -28.82
CA PRO A 681 3.88 -2.11 -29.20
C PRO A 681 4.48 -1.09 -30.18
N GLY A 682 3.68 -0.63 -31.16
CA GLY A 682 4.12 0.30 -32.20
C GLY A 682 4.37 1.72 -31.70
N GLN A 683 3.88 2.07 -30.50
CA GLN A 683 4.00 3.40 -29.91
C GLN A 683 5.16 3.49 -28.89
N ARG A 684 5.63 2.36 -28.35
CA ARG A 684 6.67 2.32 -27.29
C ARG A 684 7.98 3.00 -27.71
N TRP A 685 8.52 2.65 -28.88
CA TRP A 685 9.75 3.26 -29.40
C TRP A 685 9.57 4.74 -29.77
N LYS A 686 8.37 5.13 -30.24
CA LYS A 686 8.05 6.53 -30.58
C LYS A 686 8.06 7.41 -29.34
N ASN A 687 7.47 6.93 -28.24
CA ASN A 687 7.48 7.64 -26.96
C ASN A 687 8.91 7.84 -26.46
N MET A 688 9.75 6.79 -26.49
CA MET A 688 11.17 6.86 -26.12
C MET A 688 11.94 7.87 -26.97
N SER A 689 11.69 7.87 -28.28
CA SER A 689 12.33 8.78 -29.23
C SER A 689 11.90 10.24 -29.01
N ARG A 690 10.63 10.47 -28.66
CA ARG A 690 10.07 11.81 -28.39
C ARG A 690 10.72 12.48 -27.18
N VAL A 691 10.96 11.73 -26.10
CA VAL A 691 11.62 12.26 -24.88
C VAL A 691 13.14 12.16 -24.93
N VAL A 692 13.70 11.55 -25.98
CA VAL A 692 15.15 11.32 -26.15
C VAL A 692 15.74 10.63 -24.90
N ASN A 693 15.11 9.56 -24.45
CA ASN A 693 15.57 8.80 -23.29
C ASN A 693 16.72 7.88 -23.70
N THR A 694 17.90 8.07 -23.10
CA THR A 694 19.12 7.28 -23.36
C THR A 694 19.36 6.18 -22.33
N SER A 695 18.41 5.93 -21.42
CA SER A 695 18.53 4.92 -20.37
C SER A 695 18.53 3.51 -20.95
N ALA A 696 19.62 2.77 -20.76
CA ALA A 696 19.72 1.37 -21.17
C ALA A 696 18.63 0.50 -20.52
N LYS A 697 18.33 0.75 -19.24
CA LYS A 697 17.28 0.01 -18.52
C LYS A 697 15.90 0.26 -19.11
N ALA A 698 15.57 1.49 -19.50
CA ALA A 698 14.31 1.80 -20.17
C ALA A 698 14.18 1.10 -21.52
N TRP A 699 15.25 1.09 -22.33
CA TRP A 699 15.26 0.36 -23.61
C TRP A 699 15.15 -1.17 -23.41
N LEU A 700 15.83 -1.73 -22.40
CA LEU A 700 15.67 -3.14 -22.03
C LEU A 700 14.23 -3.49 -21.64
N ILE A 701 13.54 -2.62 -20.88
CA ILE A 701 12.13 -2.80 -20.54
C ILE A 701 11.25 -2.79 -21.79
N VAL A 702 11.50 -1.89 -22.74
CA VAL A 702 10.76 -1.85 -24.02
C VAL A 702 10.95 -3.16 -24.79
N VAL A 703 12.18 -3.66 -24.95
CA VAL A 703 12.42 -4.92 -25.67
C VAL A 703 11.82 -6.11 -24.91
N THR A 704 11.97 -6.16 -23.58
CA THR A 704 11.35 -7.21 -22.73
C THR A 704 9.83 -7.20 -22.83
N SER A 705 9.20 -6.03 -22.96
CA SER A 705 7.74 -5.94 -23.14
C SER A 705 7.28 -6.50 -24.48
N LEU A 706 8.05 -6.29 -25.56
CA LEU A 706 7.78 -6.92 -26.86
C LEU A 706 7.93 -8.44 -26.82
N MET A 707 8.92 -8.92 -26.05
CA MET A 707 9.13 -10.36 -25.84
C MET A 707 7.93 -10.98 -25.15
N HIS A 708 7.44 -10.35 -24.08
CA HIS A 708 6.26 -10.83 -23.35
C HIS A 708 5.00 -10.81 -24.23
N ASP A 709 4.78 -9.77 -25.04
CA ASP A 709 3.63 -9.73 -25.96
C ASP A 709 3.69 -10.87 -26.99
N ALA A 710 4.88 -11.14 -27.55
CA ALA A 710 5.08 -12.26 -28.48
C ALA A 710 4.81 -13.61 -27.78
N GLN A 711 5.30 -13.76 -26.54
CA GLN A 711 5.09 -14.95 -25.72
C GLN A 711 3.59 -15.18 -25.44
N GLN A 712 2.83 -14.16 -25.04
CA GLN A 712 1.41 -14.31 -24.77
C GLN A 712 0.63 -14.74 -26.02
N LEU A 713 0.96 -14.21 -27.20
CA LEU A 713 0.32 -14.61 -28.45
C LEU A 713 0.59 -16.09 -28.80
N VAL A 714 1.80 -16.58 -28.50
CA VAL A 714 2.23 -17.95 -28.78
C VAL A 714 1.60 -18.96 -27.83
N TYR A 715 1.45 -18.63 -26.53
CA TYR A 715 1.09 -19.62 -25.50
C TYR A 715 -0.31 -19.45 -24.89
N ASN A 716 -1.16 -18.55 -25.39
CA ASN A 716 -2.53 -18.41 -24.87
C ASN A 716 -3.43 -19.62 -25.25
N PRO A 717 -3.95 -20.40 -24.27
CA PRO A 717 -4.69 -21.63 -24.50
C PRO A 717 -6.18 -21.44 -24.83
N LEU A 718 -6.73 -20.22 -24.72
CA LEU A 718 -8.14 -20.00 -25.00
C LEU A 718 -8.44 -20.11 -26.50
N PRO A 719 -9.49 -20.84 -26.92
CA PRO A 719 -10.01 -20.76 -28.27
C PRO A 719 -10.47 -19.32 -28.46
N VAL A 720 -9.76 -18.61 -29.32
CA VAL A 720 -10.08 -17.21 -29.56
C VAL A 720 -11.50 -17.17 -30.11
N SER A 721 -12.33 -16.27 -29.57
CA SER A 721 -13.63 -15.90 -30.15
C SER A 721 -13.54 -15.94 -31.68
N GLU A 722 -14.57 -16.47 -32.35
CA GLU A 722 -14.70 -16.73 -33.81
C GLU A 722 -14.25 -15.58 -34.76
N SER A 723 -13.86 -14.41 -34.22
CA SER A 723 -13.26 -13.28 -34.92
C SER A 723 -11.73 -13.35 -35.15
N SER A 724 -10.99 -14.27 -34.52
CA SER A 724 -9.52 -14.29 -34.58
C SER A 724 -8.98 -15.56 -35.24
N SER A 725 -8.89 -15.52 -36.57
CA SER A 725 -8.26 -16.55 -37.39
C SER A 725 -6.75 -16.71 -37.09
N PHE A 726 -6.15 -17.84 -37.48
CA PHE A 726 -4.68 -18.06 -37.48
C PHE A 726 -3.92 -16.91 -38.18
N GLN A 727 -4.56 -16.27 -39.16
CA GLN A 727 -4.06 -15.09 -39.84
C GLN A 727 -3.88 -13.89 -38.88
N SER A 728 -4.83 -13.65 -37.97
CA SER A 728 -4.75 -12.58 -36.96
C SER A 728 -3.56 -12.74 -36.01
N LYS A 729 -3.25 -13.97 -35.55
CA LYS A 729 -2.08 -14.25 -34.72
C LYS A 729 -0.76 -13.95 -35.46
N LYS A 730 -0.67 -14.41 -36.72
CA LYS A 730 0.50 -14.16 -37.59
C LYS A 730 0.71 -12.67 -37.85
N ASP A 731 -0.37 -11.94 -38.14
CA ASP A 731 -0.32 -10.51 -38.38
C ASP A 731 0.13 -9.74 -37.12
N ASN A 732 -0.36 -10.13 -35.94
CA ASN A 732 0.07 -9.54 -34.66
C ASN A 732 1.55 -9.80 -34.34
N LEU A 733 2.06 -11.01 -34.61
CA LEU A 733 3.48 -11.31 -34.46
C LEU A 733 4.34 -10.49 -35.46
N ALA A 734 3.86 -10.27 -36.68
CA ALA A 734 4.52 -9.40 -37.64
C ALA A 734 4.55 -7.92 -37.17
N ILE A 735 3.49 -7.44 -36.52
CA ILE A 735 3.45 -6.11 -35.89
C ILE A 735 4.54 -6.00 -34.82
N ILE A 736 4.70 -7.01 -33.96
CA ILE A 736 5.75 -7.03 -32.93
C ILE A 736 7.14 -7.07 -33.57
N ALA A 737 7.35 -7.87 -34.61
CA ALA A 737 8.63 -7.92 -35.32
C ALA A 737 8.99 -6.56 -35.96
N ASN A 738 8.02 -5.88 -36.57
CA ASN A 738 8.19 -4.52 -37.10
C ASN A 738 8.49 -3.50 -35.98
N ALA A 739 7.80 -3.61 -34.85
CA ALA A 739 8.04 -2.77 -33.68
C ALA A 739 9.45 -3.00 -33.11
N LEU A 740 9.93 -4.24 -33.08
CA LEU A 740 11.30 -4.59 -32.67
C LEU A 740 12.35 -3.97 -33.61
N TYR A 741 12.13 -4.06 -34.92
CA TYR A 741 13.01 -3.42 -35.91
C TYR A 741 13.06 -1.90 -35.71
N CYS A 742 11.91 -1.26 -35.50
CA CYS A 742 11.86 0.18 -35.23
C CYS A 742 12.53 0.53 -33.89
N THR A 743 12.36 -0.30 -32.86
CA THR A 743 12.96 -0.12 -31.54
C THR A 743 14.48 -0.18 -31.61
N THR A 744 15.02 -1.21 -32.25
CA THR A 744 16.48 -1.38 -32.43
C THR A 744 17.08 -0.28 -33.30
N SER A 745 16.36 0.17 -34.32
CA SER A 745 16.78 1.28 -35.20
C SER A 745 16.75 2.66 -34.53
N SER A 746 15.90 2.84 -33.51
CA SER A 746 15.71 4.13 -32.82
C SER A 746 16.52 4.23 -31.52
N MET A 747 17.15 3.14 -31.10
CA MET A 747 17.95 3.08 -29.88
C MET A 747 19.23 3.94 -30.02
N PRO A 748 19.75 4.53 -28.93
CA PRO A 748 21.06 5.17 -28.95
C PRO A 748 22.13 4.23 -29.50
N ARG A 749 22.96 4.71 -30.43
CA ARG A 749 24.02 3.90 -31.09
C ARG A 749 24.93 3.19 -30.11
N GLU A 750 25.20 3.81 -28.96
CA GLU A 750 26.05 3.26 -27.90
C GLU A 750 25.49 1.96 -27.28
N LEU A 751 24.18 1.72 -27.37
CA LEU A 751 23.53 0.52 -26.82
C LEU A 751 23.34 -0.59 -27.86
N VAL A 752 23.62 -0.30 -29.14
CA VAL A 752 23.48 -1.27 -30.22
C VAL A 752 24.73 -2.15 -30.28
N TYR A 753 24.52 -3.46 -30.34
CA TYR A 753 25.60 -4.41 -30.56
C TYR A 753 25.88 -4.54 -32.06
N GLU A 754 27.05 -4.08 -32.48
CA GLU A 754 27.56 -4.08 -33.86
C GLU A 754 28.68 -5.12 -34.05
N GLY A 755 28.79 -6.09 -33.13
CA GLY A 755 29.84 -7.12 -33.16
C GLY A 755 31.13 -6.75 -32.40
N GLN A 756 31.11 -5.65 -31.63
CA GLN A 756 32.24 -5.22 -30.79
C GLN A 756 32.58 -6.25 -29.71
N ALA A 757 33.85 -6.30 -29.29
CA ALA A 757 34.26 -7.11 -28.15
C ALA A 757 33.77 -6.48 -26.83
N LEU A 758 33.16 -7.28 -25.95
CA LEU A 758 32.69 -6.84 -24.65
C LEU A 758 33.67 -7.31 -23.57
N ASP A 759 34.55 -6.43 -23.10
CA ASP A 759 35.68 -6.80 -22.22
C ASP A 759 35.32 -6.91 -20.73
N PHE A 760 34.21 -6.29 -20.30
CA PHE A 760 33.79 -6.14 -18.90
C PHE A 760 34.90 -5.65 -17.93
N ASP A 761 35.92 -4.96 -18.46
CA ASP A 761 37.10 -4.49 -17.73
C ASP A 761 37.11 -2.96 -17.56
N THR A 762 37.70 -2.50 -16.46
CA THR A 762 37.45 -1.22 -15.78
C THR A 762 37.97 0.07 -16.46
N LYS A 763 38.27 0.07 -17.77
CA LYS A 763 39.19 1.06 -18.35
C LYS A 763 38.60 2.19 -19.20
N THR A 764 37.29 2.25 -19.51
CA THR A 764 36.85 3.12 -20.61
C THR A 764 36.08 4.40 -20.29
N ARG A 765 35.57 4.66 -19.08
CA ARG A 765 35.01 6.01 -18.74
C ARG A 765 35.22 6.37 -17.25
N PRO A 766 36.07 7.37 -16.93
CA PRO A 766 36.28 7.85 -15.55
C PRO A 766 35.08 8.52 -14.87
N ARG A 767 33.91 8.57 -15.52
CA ARG A 767 32.71 9.28 -15.04
C ARG A 767 31.54 8.37 -14.66
N ASP A 768 31.62 7.07 -14.95
CA ASP A 768 30.56 6.11 -14.66
C ASP A 768 30.87 5.31 -13.40
N ILE A 769 29.90 5.23 -12.48
CA ILE A 769 30.05 4.62 -11.15
C ILE A 769 30.29 3.10 -11.23
N ASN A 770 29.72 2.44 -12.26
CA ASN A 770 29.96 1.04 -12.57
C ASN A 770 30.36 0.90 -14.04
N CYS A 771 31.67 0.82 -14.29
CA CYS A 771 32.26 0.65 -15.63
C CYS A 771 31.83 -0.64 -16.35
N ARG A 772 31.35 -1.66 -15.64
CA ARG A 772 30.89 -2.94 -16.22
C ARG A 772 29.44 -2.89 -16.68
N GLN A 773 28.67 -1.95 -16.13
CA GLN A 773 27.25 -1.75 -16.42
C GLN A 773 27.01 -1.60 -17.92
N PHE A 774 27.83 -0.78 -18.59
CA PHE A 774 27.66 -0.48 -20.01
C PHE A 774 27.73 -1.73 -20.90
N HIS A 775 28.73 -2.60 -20.70
CA HIS A 775 28.84 -3.86 -21.45
C HIS A 775 27.76 -4.88 -21.06
N ALA A 776 27.35 -4.90 -19.78
CA ALA A 776 26.24 -5.74 -19.32
C ALA A 776 24.90 -5.33 -19.91
N ASP A 777 24.68 -4.03 -20.10
CA ASP A 777 23.47 -3.47 -20.71
C ASP A 777 23.36 -3.82 -22.20
N ILE A 778 24.44 -3.64 -22.97
CA ILE A 778 24.52 -4.05 -24.39
C ILE A 778 24.22 -5.55 -24.51
N TYR A 779 24.87 -6.36 -23.68
CA TYR A 779 24.66 -7.81 -23.66
C TYR A 779 23.19 -8.17 -23.37
N SER A 780 22.59 -7.55 -22.35
CA SER A 780 21.22 -7.81 -21.91
C SER A 780 20.19 -7.43 -22.98
N ILE A 781 20.31 -6.24 -23.57
CA ILE A 781 19.42 -5.76 -24.62
C ILE A 781 19.52 -6.67 -25.86
N TYR A 782 20.73 -7.04 -26.25
CA TYR A 782 20.94 -7.88 -27.43
C TYR A 782 20.38 -9.30 -27.23
N LEU A 783 20.61 -9.93 -26.08
CA LEU A 783 20.03 -11.24 -25.76
C LEU A 783 18.50 -11.19 -25.77
N MET A 784 17.90 -10.16 -25.16
CA MET A 784 16.45 -10.01 -25.14
C MET A 784 15.89 -9.78 -26.56
N THR A 785 16.61 -9.05 -27.41
CA THR A 785 16.25 -8.88 -28.83
C THR A 785 16.21 -10.22 -29.56
N GLN A 786 17.21 -11.08 -29.34
CA GLN A 786 17.20 -12.43 -29.93
C GLN A 786 16.08 -13.31 -29.34
N LEU A 787 15.71 -13.12 -28.07
CA LEU A 787 14.58 -13.82 -27.47
C LEU A 787 13.24 -13.41 -28.09
N VAL A 788 13.04 -12.14 -28.44
CA VAL A 788 11.84 -11.70 -29.21
C VAL A 788 11.80 -12.40 -30.57
N HIS A 789 12.94 -12.52 -31.26
CA HIS A 789 13.01 -13.26 -32.53
C HIS A 789 12.66 -14.74 -32.35
N PHE A 790 13.17 -15.39 -31.31
CA PHE A 790 12.76 -16.75 -30.98
C PHE A 790 11.25 -16.84 -30.80
N MET A 791 10.65 -16.01 -29.94
CA MET A 791 9.21 -16.06 -29.66
C MET A 791 8.36 -15.78 -30.92
N SER A 792 8.83 -14.94 -31.83
CA SER A 792 8.10 -14.61 -33.06
C SER A 792 7.92 -15.82 -33.99
N ASP A 793 8.94 -16.68 -34.10
CA ASP A 793 8.94 -17.84 -35.00
C ASP A 793 8.74 -19.20 -34.28
N HIS A 794 8.69 -19.21 -32.93
CA HIS A 794 8.74 -20.43 -32.11
C HIS A 794 7.68 -21.47 -32.46
N HIS A 795 6.41 -21.06 -32.59
CA HIS A 795 5.30 -21.98 -32.87
C HIS A 795 5.43 -22.67 -34.24
N VAL A 796 5.89 -21.95 -35.26
CA VAL A 796 6.12 -22.49 -36.61
C VAL A 796 7.28 -23.48 -36.58
N VAL A 797 8.35 -23.12 -35.90
CA VAL A 797 9.57 -23.93 -35.82
C VAL A 797 9.32 -25.23 -35.04
N CYS A 798 8.63 -25.20 -33.90
CA CYS A 798 8.28 -26.41 -33.16
C CYS A 798 7.42 -27.38 -33.99
N ALA A 799 6.44 -26.88 -34.75
CA ALA A 799 5.64 -27.70 -35.67
C ALA A 799 6.50 -28.30 -36.80
N GLN A 800 7.44 -27.52 -37.35
CA GLN A 800 8.39 -27.99 -38.35
C GLN A 800 9.36 -29.04 -37.80
N MET A 801 9.82 -28.92 -36.55
CA MET A 801 10.69 -29.90 -35.89
C MET A 801 10.00 -31.26 -35.78
N ALA A 802 8.73 -31.30 -35.36
CA ALA A 802 7.95 -32.53 -35.29
C ALA A 802 7.74 -33.18 -36.67
N ALA A 803 7.48 -32.37 -37.71
CA ALA A 803 7.39 -32.85 -39.08
C ALA A 803 8.73 -33.36 -39.63
N ALA A 804 9.83 -32.65 -39.36
CA ALA A 804 11.18 -33.02 -39.79
C ALA A 804 11.68 -34.29 -39.11
N ALA A 805 11.39 -34.49 -37.83
CA ALA A 805 11.69 -35.74 -37.12
C ALA A 805 10.98 -36.95 -37.75
N ARG A 806 9.70 -36.79 -38.13
CA ARG A 806 8.92 -37.82 -38.87
C ARG A 806 9.49 -38.10 -40.26
N ALA A 807 9.86 -37.06 -41.01
CA ALA A 807 10.44 -37.20 -42.35
C ALA A 807 11.82 -37.87 -42.32
N HIS A 808 12.66 -37.50 -41.35
CA HIS A 808 13.98 -38.12 -41.14
C HIS A 808 13.86 -39.61 -40.82
N ALA A 809 12.85 -39.99 -40.04
CA ALA A 809 12.61 -41.39 -39.69
C ALA A 809 12.10 -42.24 -40.87
N ALA A 810 11.40 -41.62 -41.83
CA ALA A 810 10.89 -42.26 -43.04
C ALA A 810 11.90 -42.27 -44.22
N ASN A 811 13.17 -41.89 -44.00
CA ASN A 811 14.16 -41.66 -45.07
C ASN A 811 13.67 -40.71 -46.19
N ALA A 812 12.74 -39.80 -45.87
CA ALA A 812 12.24 -38.81 -46.81
C ALA A 812 13.25 -37.64 -46.94
N PRO A 813 13.27 -36.92 -48.09
CA PRO A 813 14.13 -35.75 -48.25
C PRO A 813 13.89 -34.74 -47.12
N ARG A 814 14.97 -34.27 -46.46
CA ARG A 814 14.87 -33.21 -45.46
C ARG A 814 14.20 -31.98 -46.10
N ALA A 815 13.21 -31.41 -45.41
CA ALA A 815 12.53 -30.21 -45.89
C ALA A 815 13.54 -29.06 -46.11
N GLY A 816 13.30 -28.24 -47.15
CA GLY A 816 14.11 -27.05 -47.41
C GLY A 816 13.96 -25.99 -46.33
N ASP A 817 14.92 -25.05 -46.25
CA ASP A 817 14.90 -23.96 -45.27
C ASP A 817 13.59 -23.15 -45.38
N SER A 818 12.83 -23.10 -44.28
CA SER A 818 11.74 -22.13 -44.15
C SER A 818 12.31 -20.77 -43.68
N PRO A 819 11.68 -19.64 -44.02
CA PRO A 819 12.09 -18.34 -43.51
C PRO A 819 12.09 -18.28 -41.96
N SER A 820 11.07 -18.86 -41.31
CA SER A 820 10.98 -18.93 -39.84
C SER A 820 12.09 -19.78 -39.23
N TRP A 821 12.44 -20.92 -39.83
CA TRP A 821 13.58 -21.73 -39.38
C TRP A 821 14.90 -20.96 -39.49
N SER A 822 15.09 -20.25 -40.61
CA SER A 822 16.29 -19.46 -40.86
C SER A 822 16.45 -18.32 -39.85
N ASN A 823 15.37 -17.59 -39.57
CA ASN A 823 15.34 -16.52 -38.57
C ASN A 823 15.61 -17.04 -37.16
N TYR A 824 14.95 -18.14 -36.78
CA TYR A 824 15.11 -18.77 -35.47
C TYR A 824 16.54 -19.24 -35.23
N MET A 825 17.16 -19.86 -36.24
CA MET A 825 18.56 -20.26 -36.16
C MET A 825 19.53 -19.07 -36.21
N ALA A 826 19.24 -18.03 -36.99
CA ALA A 826 20.04 -16.80 -37.00
C ALA A 826 20.05 -16.15 -35.61
N ALA A 827 18.93 -16.16 -34.89
CA ALA A 827 18.86 -15.70 -33.51
C ALA A 827 19.78 -16.51 -32.57
N ALA A 828 19.82 -17.84 -32.73
CA ALA A 828 20.72 -18.71 -31.98
C ALA A 828 22.20 -18.43 -32.29
N GLU A 829 22.56 -18.25 -33.56
CA GLU A 829 23.93 -17.93 -34.01
C GLU A 829 24.38 -16.53 -33.56
N ASN A 830 23.45 -15.57 -33.51
CA ASN A 830 23.69 -14.24 -32.95
C ASN A 830 24.05 -14.31 -31.46
N ILE A 831 23.36 -15.17 -30.69
CA ILE A 831 23.68 -15.41 -29.27
C ILE A 831 25.07 -16.06 -29.12
N VAL A 832 25.38 -17.06 -29.95
CA VAL A 832 26.72 -17.67 -29.99
C VAL A 832 27.79 -16.62 -30.26
N THR A 833 27.53 -15.70 -31.20
CA THR A 833 28.46 -14.64 -31.58
C THR A 833 28.75 -13.67 -30.44
N ILE A 834 27.73 -13.19 -29.72
CA ILE A 834 27.95 -12.29 -28.59
C ILE A 834 28.62 -12.99 -27.40
N VAL A 835 28.27 -14.26 -27.13
CA VAL A 835 28.94 -15.06 -26.09
C VAL A 835 30.43 -15.23 -26.42
N ARG A 836 30.76 -15.54 -27.68
CA ARG A 836 32.15 -15.67 -28.15
C ARG A 836 32.92 -14.35 -28.10
N ASN A 837 32.27 -13.23 -28.39
CA ASN A 837 32.88 -11.89 -28.40
C ASN A 837 32.92 -11.23 -27.01
N SER A 838 32.41 -11.90 -25.98
CA SER A 838 32.43 -11.43 -24.60
C SER A 838 33.62 -12.01 -23.83
N ALA A 839 34.18 -11.22 -22.90
CA ALA A 839 35.25 -11.68 -22.02
C ALA A 839 34.84 -12.93 -21.24
N HIS A 840 35.79 -13.82 -20.92
CA HIS A 840 35.49 -15.09 -20.27
C HIS A 840 34.75 -14.92 -18.91
N ASN A 841 35.02 -13.84 -18.17
CA ASN A 841 34.38 -13.52 -16.89
C ASN A 841 33.02 -12.80 -17.02
N HIS A 842 32.49 -12.53 -18.23
CA HIS A 842 31.23 -11.80 -18.43
C HIS A 842 30.06 -12.40 -17.65
N VAL A 843 30.01 -13.74 -17.51
CA VAL A 843 28.99 -14.49 -16.76
C VAL A 843 28.79 -14.01 -15.32
N ARG A 844 29.78 -13.33 -14.74
CA ARG A 844 29.73 -12.76 -13.38
C ARG A 844 28.98 -11.42 -13.31
N TYR A 845 28.84 -10.73 -14.43
CA TYR A 845 28.35 -9.35 -14.52
C TYR A 845 27.13 -9.20 -15.44
N VAL A 846 26.66 -10.26 -16.08
CA VAL A 846 25.42 -10.24 -16.85
C VAL A 846 24.26 -10.70 -15.98
N ASN A 847 23.03 -10.29 -16.32
CA ASN A 847 21.85 -10.69 -15.58
C ASN A 847 21.66 -12.23 -15.69
N PRO A 848 21.73 -12.97 -14.56
CA PRO A 848 21.64 -14.42 -14.56
C PRO A 848 20.29 -14.97 -15.06
N LEU A 849 19.23 -14.17 -15.09
CA LEU A 849 17.92 -14.57 -15.63
C LEU A 849 18.01 -14.93 -17.13
N PHE A 850 18.92 -14.29 -17.88
CA PHE A 850 19.14 -14.54 -19.31
C PHE A 850 19.90 -15.84 -19.60
N THR A 851 20.30 -16.60 -18.58
CA THR A 851 20.78 -17.98 -18.78
C THR A 851 19.72 -18.85 -19.48
N ASN A 852 18.44 -18.53 -19.28
CA ASN A 852 17.32 -19.17 -20.01
C ASN A 852 17.33 -18.85 -21.50
N THR A 853 17.72 -17.64 -21.88
CA THR A 853 17.88 -17.26 -23.29
C THR A 853 19.03 -18.04 -23.94
N LEU A 854 20.13 -18.25 -23.21
CA LEU A 854 21.23 -19.13 -23.66
C LEU A 854 20.74 -20.58 -23.84
N TRP A 855 19.87 -21.05 -22.95
CA TRP A 855 19.26 -22.36 -23.05
C TRP A 855 18.41 -22.52 -24.32
N PHE A 856 17.60 -21.51 -24.70
CA PHE A 856 16.86 -21.52 -25.97
C PHE A 856 17.79 -21.64 -27.19
N ALA A 857 18.91 -20.90 -27.18
CA ALA A 857 19.90 -21.02 -28.22
C ALA A 857 20.53 -22.43 -28.26
N ALA A 858 20.85 -23.01 -27.10
CA ALA A 858 21.41 -24.36 -27.01
C ALA A 858 20.44 -25.44 -27.52
N ALA A 859 19.16 -25.36 -27.12
CA ALA A 859 18.11 -26.25 -27.61
C ALA A 859 17.92 -26.13 -29.13
N SER A 860 18.03 -24.91 -29.68
CA SER A 860 17.98 -24.68 -31.13
C SER A 860 19.15 -25.33 -31.87
N GLN A 861 20.36 -25.29 -31.29
CA GLN A 861 21.53 -25.97 -31.85
C GLN A 861 21.40 -27.50 -31.79
N ILE A 862 20.85 -28.07 -30.71
CA ILE A 862 20.51 -29.51 -30.63
C ILE A 862 19.55 -29.90 -31.74
N ALA A 863 18.46 -29.14 -31.93
CA ALA A 863 17.49 -29.44 -32.96
C ALA A 863 18.08 -29.32 -34.37
N CYS A 864 18.93 -28.32 -34.62
CA CYS A 864 19.65 -28.20 -35.89
C CYS A 864 20.61 -29.38 -36.13
N LYS A 865 21.29 -29.87 -35.09
CA LYS A 865 22.18 -31.03 -35.15
C LYS A 865 21.42 -32.30 -35.55
N LEU A 866 20.23 -32.52 -35.00
CA LEU A 866 19.48 -33.79 -35.14
C LEU A 866 18.51 -33.82 -36.32
N VAL A 867 17.75 -32.75 -36.54
CA VAL A 867 16.63 -32.70 -37.50
C VAL A 867 16.68 -31.50 -38.44
N GLY A 868 17.78 -30.73 -38.41
CA GLY A 868 17.95 -29.53 -39.23
C GLY A 868 18.07 -29.81 -40.74
N PRO A 869 17.76 -28.81 -41.58
CA PRO A 869 17.91 -28.89 -43.04
C PRO A 869 19.32 -29.30 -43.49
N SER A 870 19.43 -30.02 -44.60
CA SER A 870 20.69 -30.61 -45.09
C SER A 870 21.78 -29.59 -45.49
N CYS A 871 21.40 -28.33 -45.70
CA CYS A 871 22.32 -27.22 -46.00
C CYS A 871 23.14 -26.75 -44.78
N ARG A 872 22.76 -27.11 -43.55
CA ARG A 872 23.44 -26.67 -42.34
C ARG A 872 24.46 -27.71 -41.85
N ALA A 873 25.63 -27.25 -41.45
CA ALA A 873 26.72 -28.12 -41.00
C ALA A 873 26.46 -28.66 -39.59
N GLU A 874 26.16 -29.95 -39.47
CA GLU A 874 25.93 -30.66 -38.19
C GLU A 874 27.08 -30.44 -37.19
N ALA A 875 28.34 -30.53 -37.66
CA ALA A 875 29.52 -30.33 -36.83
C ALA A 875 29.61 -28.92 -36.24
N LEU A 876 29.15 -27.89 -36.96
CA LEU A 876 29.12 -26.52 -36.48
C LEU A 876 28.05 -26.35 -35.40
N ALA A 877 26.85 -26.94 -35.60
CA ALA A 877 25.78 -26.91 -34.61
C ALA A 877 26.21 -27.60 -33.29
N ALA A 878 26.90 -28.73 -33.38
CA ALA A 878 27.47 -29.41 -32.21
C ALA A 878 28.50 -28.53 -31.48
N SER A 879 29.44 -27.91 -32.19
CA SER A 879 30.44 -27.02 -31.58
C SER A 879 29.81 -25.77 -30.94
N ASN A 880 28.76 -25.22 -31.56
CA ASN A 880 28.02 -24.07 -31.01
C ASN A 880 27.27 -24.46 -29.73
N TYR A 881 26.67 -25.66 -29.69
CA TYR A 881 26.05 -26.20 -28.50
C TYR A 881 27.06 -26.32 -27.34
N ASP A 882 28.25 -26.91 -27.58
CA ASP A 882 29.28 -27.08 -26.55
C ASP A 882 29.69 -25.74 -25.91
N LEU A 883 29.80 -24.67 -26.73
CA LEU A 883 30.11 -23.32 -26.23
C LEU A 883 29.01 -22.78 -25.31
N LEU A 884 27.75 -22.94 -25.71
CA LEU A 884 26.59 -22.47 -24.95
C LEU A 884 26.43 -23.27 -23.66
N GLU A 885 26.57 -24.59 -23.71
CA GLU A 885 26.52 -25.47 -22.55
C GLU A 885 27.59 -25.10 -21.52
N LEU A 886 28.84 -24.91 -21.97
CA LEU A 886 29.94 -24.48 -21.11
C LEU A 886 29.64 -23.12 -20.46
N THR A 887 29.02 -22.20 -21.19
CA THR A 887 28.66 -20.87 -20.68
C THR A 887 27.52 -20.98 -19.65
N ILE A 888 26.50 -21.78 -19.90
CA ILE A 888 25.41 -22.06 -18.96
C ILE A 888 25.96 -22.66 -17.67
N GLN A 889 26.84 -23.67 -17.76
CA GLN A 889 27.48 -24.29 -16.58
C GLN A 889 28.30 -23.28 -15.77
N ARG A 890 29.00 -22.35 -16.44
CA ARG A 890 29.74 -21.28 -15.76
C ARG A 890 28.80 -20.30 -15.05
N CYS A 891 27.69 -19.92 -15.67
CA CYS A 891 26.65 -19.10 -15.05
C CYS A 891 26.05 -19.81 -13.82
N THR A 892 25.62 -21.07 -13.95
CA THR A 892 25.00 -21.82 -12.85
C THR A 892 25.99 -22.04 -11.70
N SER A 893 27.26 -22.32 -12.01
CA SER A 893 28.33 -22.47 -11.02
C SER A 893 28.59 -21.19 -10.22
N PHE A 894 28.72 -20.03 -10.88
CA PHE A 894 29.01 -18.76 -10.20
C PHE A 894 27.82 -18.26 -9.37
N TRP A 895 26.62 -18.29 -9.94
CA TRP A 895 25.42 -17.76 -9.30
C TRP A 895 24.74 -18.79 -8.36
N GLY A 896 25.16 -20.05 -8.39
CA GLY A 896 24.70 -21.09 -7.45
C GLY A 896 23.25 -21.56 -7.67
N SER A 897 22.82 -21.70 -8.93
CA SER A 897 21.50 -22.27 -9.26
C SER A 897 21.50 -23.79 -9.12
N ASN A 898 20.33 -24.39 -8.89
CA ASN A 898 20.15 -25.82 -9.12
C ASN A 898 20.28 -26.10 -10.62
N ASP A 899 21.11 -27.07 -11.00
CA ASP A 899 21.38 -27.42 -12.41
C ASP A 899 20.17 -28.14 -13.06
N ILE A 900 19.09 -27.38 -13.31
CA ILE A 900 17.85 -27.88 -13.93
C ILE A 900 17.93 -27.74 -15.46
N LEU A 901 18.69 -26.77 -15.95
CA LEU A 901 18.77 -26.42 -17.37
C LEU A 901 19.47 -27.50 -18.19
N LYS A 902 20.60 -28.04 -17.70
CA LYS A 902 21.35 -29.08 -18.41
C LYS A 902 20.59 -30.41 -18.51
N PRO A 903 20.04 -31.00 -17.42
CA PRO A 903 19.25 -32.22 -17.52
C PRO A 903 18.08 -32.10 -18.52
N ARG A 904 17.46 -30.93 -18.63
CA ARG A 904 16.39 -30.68 -19.61
C ARG A 904 16.91 -30.62 -21.06
N LEU A 905 18.11 -30.09 -21.30
CA LEU A 905 18.75 -30.19 -22.63
C LEU A 905 19.01 -31.66 -22.99
N ASP A 906 19.50 -32.45 -22.04
CA ASP A 906 19.73 -33.89 -22.22
C ASP A 906 18.42 -34.64 -22.53
N THR A 907 17.31 -34.29 -21.83
CA THR A 907 15.97 -34.83 -22.11
C THR A 907 15.50 -34.50 -23.52
N ILE A 908 15.61 -33.23 -23.95
CA ILE A 908 15.21 -32.81 -25.30
C ILE A 908 16.02 -33.55 -26.36
N GLU A 909 17.33 -33.68 -26.18
CA GLU A 909 18.17 -34.44 -27.10
C GLU A 909 17.75 -35.93 -27.15
N ALA A 910 17.47 -36.54 -26.00
CA ALA A 910 17.01 -37.93 -25.92
C ALA A 910 15.64 -38.14 -26.58
N GLU A 911 14.70 -37.22 -26.39
CA GLU A 911 13.36 -37.28 -26.97
C GLU A 911 13.37 -37.07 -28.48
N LEU A 912 14.14 -36.09 -28.97
CA LEU A 912 14.33 -35.90 -30.41
C LEU A 912 14.95 -37.14 -31.06
N ARG A 913 15.95 -37.76 -30.41
CA ARG A 913 16.52 -39.04 -30.86
C ARG A 913 15.50 -40.18 -30.83
N SER A 914 14.67 -40.24 -29.79
CA SER A 914 13.60 -41.24 -29.65
C SER A 914 12.50 -41.06 -30.70
N LEU A 915 12.11 -39.83 -31.04
CA LEU A 915 11.15 -39.52 -32.09
C LEU A 915 11.69 -39.90 -33.48
N VAL A 916 12.99 -39.73 -33.71
CA VAL A 916 13.66 -40.20 -34.93
C VAL A 916 13.72 -41.75 -34.97
N ALA A 917 13.97 -42.40 -33.83
CA ALA A 917 14.08 -43.87 -33.73
C ALA A 917 12.71 -44.60 -33.80
N LYS A 918 11.71 -44.21 -33.01
CA LYS A 918 10.37 -44.82 -32.95
C LYS A 918 9.64 -44.81 -34.30
N ASN A 919 9.90 -43.78 -35.12
CA ASN A 919 9.30 -43.67 -36.43
C ASN A 919 10.10 -44.41 -37.52
N ALA A 920 11.36 -44.78 -37.26
CA ALA A 920 12.15 -45.67 -38.12
C ALA A 920 11.70 -47.12 -37.95
N ASP A 921 11.36 -47.55 -36.73
CA ASP A 921 10.78 -48.88 -36.47
C ASP A 921 9.39 -49.04 -37.10
N LYS A 922 8.53 -48.01 -37.08
CA LYS A 922 7.24 -48.01 -37.80
C LYS A 922 7.39 -48.04 -39.32
N ALA A 923 8.46 -47.47 -39.86
CA ALA A 923 8.77 -47.54 -41.29
C ALA A 923 9.30 -48.93 -41.69
N ALA A 924 10.00 -49.63 -40.78
CA ALA A 924 10.46 -51.00 -40.98
C ALA A 924 9.32 -52.04 -40.89
N ASP A 925 8.37 -51.87 -39.94
CA ASP A 925 7.17 -52.75 -39.82
C ASP A 925 6.19 -52.59 -41.00
N GLY A 926 6.14 -51.40 -41.61
CA GLY A 926 5.31 -51.12 -42.79
C GLY A 926 5.81 -51.79 -44.08
N ASP A 927 7.10 -52.14 -44.14
CA ASP A 927 7.74 -52.76 -45.30
C ASP A 927 7.62 -54.30 -45.28
N GLU A 928 7.40 -54.93 -44.12
CA GLU A 928 7.07 -56.37 -44.04
C GLU A 928 5.62 -56.69 -44.43
N ALA A 929 4.70 -55.73 -44.38
CA ALA A 929 3.28 -55.95 -44.69
C ALA A 929 2.92 -55.88 -46.19
N LEU A 930 3.85 -55.50 -47.08
CA LEU A 930 3.63 -55.41 -48.53
C LEU A 930 4.15 -56.61 -49.34
N GLY A 931 4.55 -57.68 -48.65
CA GLY A 931 5.16 -58.88 -49.25
C GLY A 931 4.30 -60.14 -49.21
N ARG A 932 3.01 -60.13 -49.60
CA ARG A 932 2.30 -61.37 -50.01
C ARG A 932 1.00 -61.10 -50.77
N LYS A 933 1.04 -61.31 -52.09
CA LYS A 933 -0.14 -61.65 -52.90
C LYS A 933 -0.52 -63.10 -52.62
N ASP A 934 -1.81 -63.38 -52.39
CA ASP A 934 -2.57 -64.34 -53.20
C ASP A 934 -4.07 -64.43 -52.78
N LEU A 935 -4.93 -64.20 -53.78
CA LEU A 935 -6.22 -64.82 -54.15
C LEU A 935 -7.23 -65.31 -53.07
N GLY A 936 -8.47 -64.79 -53.14
CA GLY A 936 -9.68 -65.45 -52.61
C GLY A 936 -10.92 -64.54 -52.59
N ALA A 937 -12.09 -65.05 -52.98
CA ALA A 937 -13.30 -64.32 -53.43
C ALA A 937 -14.44 -64.17 -52.38
N ALA A 938 -15.52 -63.48 -52.81
CA ALA A 938 -16.92 -63.44 -52.29
C ALA A 938 -17.22 -62.51 -51.09
N GLU A 939 -18.39 -61.88 -50.92
CA GLU A 939 -19.55 -61.39 -51.70
C GLU A 939 -20.39 -60.56 -50.68
N ASP A 940 -21.16 -59.55 -51.12
CA ASP A 940 -22.47 -59.06 -50.59
C ASP A 940 -22.63 -58.69 -49.08
N ASN A 941 -23.30 -57.63 -48.61
CA ASN A 941 -24.52 -56.93 -49.02
C ASN A 941 -24.66 -55.60 -48.20
N LEU A 942 -25.28 -54.60 -48.82
CA LEU A 942 -25.96 -53.41 -48.26
C LEU A 942 -27.44 -53.49 -48.73
N PRO A 943 -28.42 -52.60 -48.40
CA PRO A 943 -28.61 -51.50 -47.43
C PRO A 943 -30.02 -51.67 -46.75
N PRO A 944 -30.93 -50.69 -46.49
CA PRO A 944 -30.90 -49.21 -46.47
C PRO A 944 -31.62 -48.50 -45.27
N GLY A 945 -31.48 -47.17 -45.19
CA GLY A 945 -32.26 -46.30 -44.31
C GLY A 945 -33.63 -45.87 -44.88
N PRO A 946 -34.39 -45.03 -44.15
CA PRO A 946 -35.30 -44.07 -44.80
C PRO A 946 -35.37 -42.66 -44.16
N ALA A 947 -36.09 -41.80 -44.89
CA ALA A 947 -36.16 -40.34 -44.90
C ALA A 947 -37.29 -39.73 -44.00
N PRO A 948 -37.47 -38.39 -43.95
CA PRO A 948 -38.15 -37.62 -42.89
C PRO A 948 -39.54 -37.06 -43.25
N ILE A 949 -40.43 -36.71 -42.29
CA ILE A 949 -41.56 -35.75 -42.47
C ILE A 949 -42.02 -35.06 -41.14
N ASN A 950 -42.25 -33.75 -41.26
CA ASN A 950 -43.02 -32.73 -40.51
C ASN A 950 -44.16 -33.11 -39.51
N GLY A 951 -44.36 -32.21 -38.53
CA GLY A 951 -45.59 -31.41 -38.47
C GLY A 951 -46.36 -31.29 -37.13
N THR A 952 -46.55 -30.03 -36.69
CA THR A 952 -47.70 -29.47 -35.93
C THR A 952 -47.89 -29.92 -34.46
N SER A 953 -48.42 -29.18 -33.48
CA SER A 953 -48.91 -27.81 -33.23
C SER A 953 -49.50 -27.83 -31.80
N PHE A 954 -49.45 -26.74 -31.02
CA PHE A 954 -50.60 -26.09 -30.35
C PHE A 954 -50.21 -25.16 -29.18
N HIS A 955 -51.00 -24.07 -29.12
CA HIS A 955 -51.03 -22.93 -28.22
C HIS A 955 -51.36 -23.20 -26.74
N GLY A 956 -51.08 -22.22 -25.88
CA GLY A 956 -51.98 -21.87 -24.76
C GLY A 956 -51.38 -21.05 -23.62
N SER A 957 -51.66 -19.74 -23.60
CA SER A 957 -51.66 -18.77 -22.47
C SER A 957 -52.14 -19.36 -21.12
N GLY A 958 -51.72 -18.95 -19.92
CA GLY A 958 -51.34 -17.66 -19.34
C GLY A 958 -52.26 -17.36 -18.13
N LEU A 959 -51.73 -16.92 -16.97
CA LEU A 959 -52.34 -15.96 -16.00
C LEU A 959 -51.67 -15.93 -14.61
N VAL A 960 -51.88 -14.79 -13.97
CA VAL A 960 -51.33 -14.15 -12.75
C VAL A 960 -51.88 -14.73 -11.44
N GLY A 961 -51.12 -14.65 -10.33
CA GLY A 961 -51.66 -14.77 -8.96
C GLY A 961 -50.61 -14.65 -7.85
N ALA A 962 -50.93 -13.98 -6.75
CA ALA A 962 -50.02 -13.32 -5.80
C ALA A 962 -49.82 -14.02 -4.44
N GLN A 963 -48.79 -13.55 -3.70
CA GLN A 963 -48.56 -13.50 -2.24
C GLN A 963 -48.40 -14.80 -1.41
N GLY A 964 -47.37 -14.81 -0.54
CA GLY A 964 -47.30 -15.69 0.65
C GLY A 964 -45.88 -15.93 1.17
N VAL A 965 -45.62 -15.51 2.41
CA VAL A 965 -44.35 -15.54 3.17
C VAL A 965 -44.07 -16.93 3.79
N SER A 966 -42.80 -17.39 3.83
CA SER A 966 -42.13 -17.96 5.02
C SER A 966 -40.68 -18.36 4.71
N MET A 967 -39.79 -18.02 5.66
CA MET A 967 -38.42 -18.53 5.79
C MET A 967 -38.46 -20.03 6.13
N ASP A 968 -37.56 -20.82 5.53
CA ASP A 968 -36.76 -21.84 6.22
C ASP A 968 -35.70 -22.46 5.27
N ALA A 969 -34.54 -22.75 5.87
CA ALA A 969 -33.49 -23.68 5.46
C ALA A 969 -32.48 -23.28 4.35
N VAL A 970 -31.28 -22.99 4.86
CA VAL A 970 -29.95 -23.01 4.25
C VAL A 970 -29.64 -24.34 3.54
N GLN A 971 -29.21 -24.28 2.28
CA GLN A 971 -28.09 -25.04 1.66
C GLN A 971 -28.16 -24.92 0.13
N MET A 972 -27.19 -24.23 -0.49
CA MET A 972 -26.96 -24.27 -1.94
C MET A 972 -25.61 -24.96 -2.22
N PRO A 973 -25.58 -26.06 -2.99
CA PRO A 973 -24.35 -26.68 -3.44
C PRO A 973 -23.82 -26.02 -4.71
N PHE A 974 -22.49 -26.03 -4.85
CA PHE A 974 -21.73 -25.72 -6.05
C PHE A 974 -22.32 -26.39 -7.31
N VAL A 975 -22.57 -25.59 -8.36
CA VAL A 975 -22.88 -26.09 -9.71
C VAL A 975 -21.60 -26.00 -10.55
N PRO A 976 -21.13 -27.10 -11.18
CA PRO A 976 -20.02 -27.05 -12.12
C PRO A 976 -20.49 -26.60 -13.50
N LEU A 977 -19.84 -25.57 -14.05
CA LEU A 977 -20.02 -25.11 -15.43
C LEU A 977 -19.09 -25.90 -16.37
N PHE A 978 -19.60 -26.94 -17.00
CA PHE A 978 -19.08 -27.44 -18.28
C PHE A 978 -20.26 -27.72 -19.22
N PRO A 979 -20.33 -27.13 -20.42
CA PRO A 979 -21.28 -27.53 -21.44
C PRO A 979 -20.79 -28.83 -22.10
N SER A 980 -21.68 -29.82 -22.17
CA SER A 980 -21.49 -31.07 -22.89
C SER A 980 -21.78 -30.90 -24.37
N GLY A 981 -20.81 -31.30 -25.19
CA GLY A 981 -20.99 -31.62 -26.60
C GLY A 981 -20.02 -30.85 -27.50
N HIS A 982 -19.04 -31.55 -28.08
CA HIS A 982 -18.61 -31.35 -29.48
C HIS A 982 -17.68 -32.48 -29.96
N ASP A 983 -17.94 -32.86 -31.21
CA ASP A 983 -17.22 -33.70 -32.19
C ASP A 983 -15.85 -34.36 -31.82
N PRO A 984 -15.76 -35.72 -31.80
CA PRO A 984 -14.52 -36.45 -31.52
C PRO A 984 -13.43 -36.32 -32.60
N ASN A 985 -13.71 -35.71 -33.76
CA ASN A 985 -12.66 -35.45 -34.76
C ASN A 985 -11.86 -34.16 -34.50
N SER A 986 -12.34 -33.27 -33.62
CA SER A 986 -11.61 -32.03 -33.26
C SER A 986 -10.45 -32.23 -32.26
N LEU A 987 -10.48 -33.35 -31.53
CA LEU A 987 -9.42 -33.72 -30.57
C LEU A 987 -8.11 -34.16 -31.24
N SER A 988 -8.14 -34.55 -32.52
CA SER A 988 -6.95 -35.05 -33.22
C SER A 988 -5.93 -33.96 -33.57
N GLU A 989 -6.35 -32.70 -33.65
CA GLU A 989 -5.43 -31.55 -33.83
C GLU A 989 -4.90 -31.00 -32.49
N GLN A 990 -5.63 -31.20 -31.38
CA GLN A 990 -5.18 -30.82 -30.03
C GLN A 990 -4.10 -31.75 -29.47
N ILE A 991 -4.14 -33.04 -29.83
CA ILE A 991 -3.15 -34.05 -29.37
C ILE A 991 -1.72 -33.74 -29.85
N VAL A 992 -1.52 -32.87 -30.85
CA VAL A 992 -0.18 -32.53 -31.36
C VAL A 992 0.55 -31.50 -30.46
N PHE A 993 -0.14 -30.81 -29.55
CA PHE A 993 0.45 -29.78 -28.68
C PHE A 993 1.02 -30.32 -27.36
N ASP A 994 0.45 -31.40 -26.81
CA ASP A 994 0.91 -31.98 -25.53
C ASP A 994 2.30 -32.65 -25.66
N ASP A 995 2.63 -33.19 -26.83
CA ASP A 995 3.96 -33.76 -27.11
C ASP A 995 5.09 -32.71 -27.20
N LEU A 996 4.76 -31.41 -27.24
CA LEU A 996 5.72 -30.29 -27.35
C LEU A 996 5.99 -29.57 -26.01
N GLU A 997 5.37 -29.99 -24.90
CA GLU A 997 5.61 -29.45 -23.55
C GLU A 997 7.07 -29.56 -23.07
N HIS A 998 7.86 -30.42 -23.73
CA HIS A 998 9.22 -30.77 -23.35
C HIS A 998 10.28 -29.77 -23.83
N PHE A 999 9.93 -28.81 -24.68
CA PHE A 999 10.87 -27.84 -25.27
C PHE A 999 11.08 -26.55 -24.46
N LEU A 1000 10.70 -26.51 -23.18
CA LEU A 1000 10.99 -25.41 -22.28
C LEU A 1000 11.74 -25.87 -21.01
N PRO A 1001 12.59 -25.03 -20.43
CA PRO A 1001 13.43 -25.43 -19.30
C PRO A 1001 12.64 -25.72 -18.00
N TYR A 1002 11.36 -25.35 -17.95
CA TYR A 1002 10.49 -25.48 -16.77
C TYR A 1002 9.05 -25.88 -17.11
N GLY A 1003 8.88 -26.91 -17.96
CA GLY A 1003 7.58 -27.55 -18.15
C GLY A 1003 6.93 -27.98 -16.82
N LEU A 1004 5.60 -27.93 -16.76
CA LEU A 1004 4.81 -28.31 -15.58
C LEU A 1004 5.11 -29.79 -15.23
N ASP A 1005 5.77 -30.03 -14.10
CA ASP A 1005 5.92 -31.40 -13.58
C ASP A 1005 4.54 -32.01 -13.30
N GLU A 1006 4.24 -33.14 -13.96
CA GLU A 1006 3.34 -34.26 -13.60
C GLU A 1006 1.92 -34.00 -13.04
N LEU A 1007 1.44 -32.75 -12.94
CA LEU A 1007 0.14 -32.42 -12.33
C LEU A 1007 -1.05 -32.54 -13.28
N TRP A 1008 -0.83 -32.83 -14.56
CA TRP A 1008 -1.87 -32.96 -15.59
C TRP A 1008 -2.05 -34.39 -16.14
N LYS A 1009 -1.46 -35.40 -15.49
CA LYS A 1009 -1.72 -36.83 -15.79
C LYS A 1009 -2.88 -37.42 -14.98
N LEU A 1010 -3.86 -36.62 -14.58
CA LEU A 1010 -5.08 -37.07 -13.86
C LEU A 1010 -6.32 -36.95 -14.74
#